data_AF-A0A0F4QNQ7-F1
#
_entry.id   AF-A0A0F4QNQ7-F1
#
_cell.length_a   1.000
_cell.length_b   1.000
_cell.length_c   1.000
_cell.angle_alpha   90.00
_cell.angle_beta   90.00
_cell.angle_gamma   90.00
#
_symmetry.space_group_name_H-M   'P 1'
#
loop_
_entity.id
_entity.type
_entity.pdbx_description
1 polymer ?
#
loop_
_entity_poly.entity_id
_entity_poly.type
_entity_poly.pdbx_seq_one_letter_code
_entity_poly.pdbx_strand_id
1 'polypeptide(L)'
;MKIQYASYQDTIEFLQSAMSAHPHLIRLQSIGETWEGRPIMLVTISLDVTYADDKPALLYTGSIHAREWIGNELAVKFVQYVIDNYRFNPKLQHALTRNTLYMVPCLNPDGFEYSRNHFSFWRKNRRNNGDGTFGVDLNRNFDAKFMRNQNTGSNTYGGPHAFSEPETCAIRDFVESHENIRIALDYHSQGNVFFPAHKFNHEVEIEGTDLNVLCANMNHEIKKVTGRQYGIHRGKPPAQLIHGSGREYYYRKGIIATVVEVGTRNIPDYMKNMSESVAENIPAVQYALSEAINYSPLAPKRVEGFTIKSVAHDSVELEWQYEDRDDIYFEVYRSQHNKNPCGEETLVAITKTQGFIDRQLQSGHSYFYNIRAVDKVTKIKSPFSPELRLKTRLGRTESARTLFPSRETVGYLSQNNQAKNKEHFGYNSMFIGVDKKRGISMGVVQFDLSSIVEGSQILSAQFFIYPMNRVAAKIEKYGEWSVAILDADQVEDIYDYSCIADAKPLHTLGQTIESDKLTQGIWMKWLFNGVERSLLAKLLKQKRLLLRLQGPKKLPLGKDSQVMQFDIGYGSFGSGLHYRPNLELVYQLPEQQLALSPLSCNTIYKDKVVADKLASGFDAEGDIVYGQMSFDLNVDLPVDRTVFTNACLTVRCCNSIASARDVRFTIELVELRDVDYQHVKQRQKIEYIGYEVSNEQLRERAEHHFIFDSYSLQELERLHQAQTPFYFIIRATAESQATDALVNWTNCQDQQPAQLKIDYIERRKHPVAAPHNLQTQVENGVVKLTWENEEDEDLVGFFVVRNRFHPPRSPFDGVKLYGGPDNYTLDNFGTPDIAKYYAVFSYDDVPNYSQPVTIYYPGKTER
;
A
#
# COMPACT_ATOMS: atom_id res chain seq x y z
N MET A 1 42.04 -4.89 -0.05
CA MET A 1 40.67 -5.00 -0.60
C MET A 1 40.58 -5.94 -1.81
N LYS A 2 41.40 -5.82 -2.86
CA LYS A 2 41.22 -6.62 -4.10
C LYS A 2 41.49 -8.13 -3.98
N ILE A 3 42.38 -8.55 -3.06
CA ILE A 3 42.75 -9.98 -2.87
C ILE A 3 41.57 -10.83 -2.35
N GLN A 4 40.59 -10.22 -1.69
CA GLN A 4 39.42 -10.95 -1.15
C GLN A 4 38.37 -11.29 -2.21
N TYR A 5 38.41 -10.61 -3.37
CA TYR A 5 37.50 -10.87 -4.47
C TYR A 5 38.13 -11.88 -5.43
N ALA A 6 37.35 -12.81 -5.99
CA ALA A 6 37.79 -13.78 -6.98
C ALA A 6 38.13 -13.10 -8.32
N SER A 7 39.28 -13.43 -8.90
CA SER A 7 39.59 -13.07 -10.29
C SER A 7 38.70 -13.85 -11.25
N TYR A 8 38.65 -13.43 -12.51
CA TYR A 8 37.94 -14.18 -13.53
C TYR A 8 38.59 -15.55 -13.77
N GLN A 9 39.92 -15.64 -13.63
CA GLN A 9 40.63 -16.91 -13.68
C GLN A 9 40.21 -17.84 -12.54
N ASP A 10 40.18 -17.34 -11.29
CA ASP A 10 39.69 -18.12 -10.14
C ASP A 10 38.24 -18.60 -10.36
N THR A 11 37.42 -17.75 -11.01
CA THR A 11 36.03 -18.09 -11.36
C THR A 11 35.96 -19.24 -12.35
N ILE A 12 36.77 -19.20 -13.43
CA ILE A 12 36.84 -20.28 -14.42
C ILE A 12 37.28 -21.59 -13.75
N GLU A 13 38.35 -21.55 -12.97
CA GLU A 13 38.92 -22.73 -12.29
C GLU A 13 37.91 -23.36 -11.33
N PHE A 14 37.19 -22.52 -10.57
CA PHE A 14 36.11 -22.97 -9.70
C PHE A 14 34.99 -23.66 -10.49
N LEU A 15 34.51 -23.06 -11.58
CA LEU A 15 33.42 -23.63 -12.38
C LEU A 15 33.81 -24.93 -13.07
N GLN A 16 35.04 -25.03 -13.57
CA GLN A 16 35.59 -26.26 -14.16
C GLN A 16 35.68 -27.38 -13.11
N SER A 17 36.14 -27.04 -11.90
CA SER A 17 36.19 -27.99 -10.78
C SER A 17 34.79 -28.45 -10.36
N ALA A 18 33.84 -27.50 -10.25
CA ALA A 18 32.45 -27.78 -9.92
C ALA A 18 31.78 -28.69 -10.97
N MET A 19 31.97 -28.41 -12.26
CA MET A 19 31.45 -29.24 -13.35
C MET A 19 32.07 -30.64 -13.34
N SER A 20 33.38 -30.75 -13.12
CA SER A 20 34.09 -32.04 -13.05
C SER A 20 33.61 -32.90 -11.86
N ALA A 21 33.32 -32.28 -10.72
CA ALA A 21 32.82 -32.97 -9.53
C ALA A 21 31.33 -33.31 -9.59
N HIS A 22 30.54 -32.55 -10.36
CA HIS A 22 29.08 -32.69 -10.45
C HIS A 22 28.57 -32.70 -11.91
N PRO A 23 29.04 -33.60 -12.78
CA PRO A 23 28.73 -33.57 -14.22
C PRO A 23 27.26 -33.90 -14.54
N HIS A 24 26.54 -34.53 -13.61
CA HIS A 24 25.09 -34.79 -13.74
C HIS A 24 24.21 -33.58 -13.42
N LEU A 25 24.78 -32.57 -12.76
CA LEU A 25 24.09 -31.36 -12.30
C LEU A 25 24.51 -30.11 -13.10
N ILE A 26 25.78 -30.07 -13.54
CA ILE A 26 26.42 -28.88 -14.09
C ILE A 26 26.96 -29.16 -15.48
N ARG A 27 26.65 -28.27 -16.43
CA ARG A 27 27.25 -28.19 -17.77
C ARG A 27 27.88 -26.81 -17.94
N LEU A 28 29.14 -26.78 -18.37
CA LEU A 28 29.90 -25.55 -18.55
C LEU A 28 30.23 -25.35 -20.03
N GLN A 29 30.01 -24.15 -20.56
CA GLN A 29 30.33 -23.80 -21.94
C GLN A 29 30.83 -22.37 -22.08
N SER A 30 31.61 -22.11 -23.11
CA SER A 30 31.88 -20.74 -23.57
C SER A 30 30.81 -20.35 -24.58
N ILE A 31 30.16 -19.20 -24.39
CA ILE A 31 29.14 -18.68 -25.32
C ILE A 31 29.70 -17.67 -26.33
N GLY A 32 30.99 -17.33 -26.21
CA GLY A 32 31.68 -16.39 -27.08
C GLY A 32 33.04 -15.98 -26.49
N GLU A 33 33.74 -15.08 -27.17
CA GLU A 33 35.03 -14.55 -26.73
C GLU A 33 34.98 -13.02 -26.69
N THR A 34 35.70 -12.41 -25.76
CA THR A 34 35.81 -10.96 -25.61
C THR A 34 36.82 -10.33 -26.59
N TRP A 35 36.95 -9.00 -26.59
CA TRP A 35 37.95 -8.28 -27.41
C TRP A 35 39.40 -8.66 -27.09
N GLU A 36 39.70 -9.01 -25.85
CA GLU A 36 41.04 -9.48 -25.43
C GLU A 36 41.15 -11.01 -25.42
N GLY A 37 40.20 -11.74 -26.02
CA GLY A 37 40.25 -13.18 -26.25
C GLY A 37 39.93 -14.05 -25.01
N ARG A 38 39.24 -13.49 -24.01
CA ARG A 38 38.77 -14.29 -22.85
C ARG A 38 37.46 -14.99 -23.20
N PRO A 39 37.28 -16.27 -22.82
CA PRO A 39 36.01 -16.95 -23.03
C PRO A 39 34.94 -16.35 -22.11
N ILE A 40 33.72 -16.20 -22.62
CA ILE A 40 32.55 -15.78 -21.85
C ILE A 40 31.86 -17.05 -21.35
N MET A 41 32.07 -17.37 -20.06
CA MET A 41 31.62 -18.64 -19.50
C MET A 41 30.15 -18.57 -19.08
N LEU A 42 29.40 -19.61 -19.46
CA LEU A 42 28.04 -19.88 -19.00
C LEU A 42 28.01 -21.23 -18.28
N VAL A 43 27.47 -21.25 -17.06
CA VAL A 43 27.17 -22.46 -16.31
C VAL A 43 25.68 -22.76 -16.35
N THR A 44 25.34 -23.96 -16.82
CA THR A 44 23.99 -24.53 -16.79
C THR A 44 23.87 -25.43 -15.56
N ILE A 45 22.85 -25.22 -14.74
CA ILE A 45 22.59 -26.01 -13.53
C ILE A 45 21.15 -26.51 -13.56
N SER A 46 20.97 -27.84 -13.56
CA SER A 46 19.66 -28.50 -13.45
C SER A 46 19.85 -29.93 -12.95
N LEU A 47 18.87 -30.47 -12.24
CA LEU A 47 18.87 -31.91 -12.00
C LEU A 47 18.63 -32.63 -13.34
N ASP A 48 19.47 -33.59 -13.70
CA ASP A 48 19.51 -34.18 -15.05
C ASP A 48 19.84 -33.14 -16.13
N VAL A 49 21.04 -32.56 -16.03
CA VAL A 49 21.50 -31.44 -16.86
C VAL A 49 21.47 -31.71 -18.37
N THR A 50 21.42 -32.98 -18.79
CA THR A 50 21.23 -33.38 -20.19
C THR A 50 19.91 -32.88 -20.78
N TYR A 51 18.84 -32.76 -19.97
CA TYR A 51 17.53 -32.26 -20.37
C TYR A 51 17.29 -30.81 -19.91
N ALA A 52 18.36 -30.07 -19.60
CA ALA A 52 18.25 -28.72 -19.08
C ALA A 52 17.51 -27.78 -20.06
N ASP A 53 17.70 -27.98 -21.37
CA ASP A 53 17.16 -27.09 -22.40
C ASP A 53 15.66 -27.33 -22.67
N ASP A 54 15.11 -28.46 -22.19
CA ASP A 54 13.68 -28.79 -22.27
C ASP A 54 12.87 -28.20 -21.09
N LYS A 55 13.57 -27.76 -20.03
CA LYS A 55 12.93 -27.22 -18.81
C LYS A 55 12.84 -25.71 -18.87
N PRO A 56 11.78 -25.10 -18.30
CA PRO A 56 11.71 -23.65 -18.10
C PRO A 56 12.94 -23.13 -17.37
N ALA A 57 13.50 -22.00 -17.83
CA ALA A 57 14.78 -21.53 -17.34
C ALA A 57 14.76 -20.10 -16.76
N LEU A 58 15.62 -19.90 -15.78
CA LEU A 58 16.08 -18.61 -15.29
C LEU A 58 17.42 -18.29 -15.94
N LEU A 59 17.55 -17.11 -16.55
CA LEU A 59 18.83 -16.53 -16.96
C LEU A 59 19.34 -15.57 -15.89
N TYR A 60 20.57 -15.76 -15.44
CA TYR A 60 21.32 -14.84 -14.59
C TYR A 60 22.49 -14.26 -15.38
N THR A 61 22.62 -12.94 -15.39
CA THR A 61 23.78 -12.24 -15.95
C THR A 61 24.43 -11.39 -14.87
N GLY A 62 25.71 -11.62 -14.62
CA GLY A 62 26.50 -10.85 -13.66
C GLY A 62 27.55 -9.97 -14.34
N SER A 63 27.89 -8.87 -13.68
CA SER A 63 29.06 -8.03 -13.99
C SER A 63 29.19 -7.63 -15.47
N ILE A 64 28.06 -7.29 -16.11
CA ILE A 64 28.06 -6.64 -17.44
C ILE A 64 28.78 -5.28 -17.39
N HIS A 65 28.71 -4.57 -16.26
CA HIS A 65 29.61 -3.48 -15.94
C HIS A 65 30.79 -3.97 -15.09
N ALA A 66 31.99 -3.63 -15.55
CA ALA A 66 33.26 -4.10 -15.01
C ALA A 66 33.46 -3.91 -13.48
N ARG A 67 33.16 -2.70 -12.97
CA ARG A 67 33.34 -2.33 -11.55
C ARG A 67 32.33 -2.93 -10.57
N GLU A 68 31.30 -3.61 -11.06
CA GLU A 68 30.17 -4.10 -10.26
C GLU A 68 30.42 -5.57 -9.90
N TRP A 69 31.39 -5.79 -9.01
CA TRP A 69 31.98 -7.11 -8.74
C TRP A 69 31.03 -8.12 -8.08
N ILE A 70 29.93 -7.63 -7.48
CA ILE A 70 28.89 -8.47 -6.87
C ILE A 70 28.30 -9.49 -7.84
N GLY A 71 28.12 -9.14 -9.12
CA GLY A 71 27.50 -10.03 -10.10
C GLY A 71 28.27 -11.35 -10.24
N ASN A 72 29.59 -11.28 -10.37
CA ASN A 72 30.47 -12.45 -10.42
C ASN A 72 30.56 -13.18 -9.06
N GLU A 73 30.74 -12.45 -7.96
CA GLU A 73 30.84 -13.03 -6.62
C GLU A 73 29.59 -13.81 -6.22
N LEU A 74 28.40 -13.24 -6.45
CA LEU A 74 27.14 -13.90 -6.15
C LEU A 74 26.95 -15.16 -6.99
N ALA A 75 27.32 -15.14 -8.27
CA ALA A 75 27.22 -16.32 -9.13
C ALA A 75 28.09 -17.47 -8.61
N VAL A 76 29.37 -17.22 -8.30
CA VAL A 76 30.30 -18.22 -7.74
C VAL A 76 29.75 -18.78 -6.42
N LYS A 77 29.31 -17.91 -5.51
CA LYS A 77 28.78 -18.33 -4.20
C LYS A 77 27.44 -19.04 -4.30
N PHE A 78 26.61 -18.70 -5.28
CA PHE A 78 25.36 -19.40 -5.56
C PHE A 78 25.61 -20.80 -6.11
N VAL A 79 26.54 -20.97 -7.05
CA VAL A 79 26.95 -22.30 -7.56
C VAL A 79 27.45 -23.18 -6.42
N GLN A 80 28.32 -22.64 -5.55
CA GLN A 80 28.80 -23.35 -4.35
C GLN A 80 27.64 -23.73 -3.43
N TYR A 81 26.74 -22.78 -3.12
CA TYR A 81 25.54 -23.03 -2.32
C TYR A 81 24.69 -24.16 -2.91
N VAL A 82 24.50 -24.17 -4.23
CA VAL A 82 23.73 -25.22 -4.90
C VAL A 82 24.37 -26.58 -4.65
N ILE A 83 25.67 -26.72 -4.96
CA ILE A 83 26.42 -27.97 -4.81
C ILE A 83 26.33 -28.51 -3.38
N ASP A 84 26.51 -27.64 -2.39
CA ASP A 84 26.54 -28.02 -0.99
C ASP A 84 25.17 -28.44 -0.45
N ASN A 85 24.08 -27.87 -1.00
CA ASN A 85 22.76 -27.92 -0.34
C ASN A 85 21.67 -28.64 -1.14
N TYR A 86 21.77 -28.83 -2.46
CA TYR A 86 20.64 -29.30 -3.28
C TYR A 86 20.09 -30.68 -2.86
N ARG A 87 20.91 -31.54 -2.26
CA ARG A 87 20.50 -32.87 -1.79
C ARG A 87 19.72 -32.85 -0.46
N PHE A 88 19.85 -31.76 0.30
CA PHE A 88 19.28 -31.63 1.65
C PHE A 88 18.21 -30.54 1.75
N ASN A 89 18.21 -29.60 0.80
CA ASN A 89 17.24 -28.52 0.72
C ASN A 89 16.12 -28.88 -0.28
N PRO A 90 14.92 -29.28 0.19
CA PRO A 90 13.83 -29.71 -0.69
C PRO A 90 13.32 -28.58 -1.60
N LYS A 91 13.40 -27.31 -1.17
CA LYS A 91 13.01 -26.16 -2.00
C LYS A 91 13.95 -26.01 -3.19
N LEU A 92 15.26 -26.11 -2.95
CA LEU A 92 16.27 -26.03 -3.99
C LEU A 92 16.21 -27.25 -4.93
N GLN A 93 16.05 -28.46 -4.36
CA GLN A 93 15.87 -29.67 -5.14
C GLN A 93 14.65 -29.58 -6.08
N HIS A 94 13.50 -29.14 -5.55
CA HIS A 94 12.29 -28.95 -6.34
C HIS A 94 12.48 -27.90 -7.45
N ALA A 95 13.14 -26.77 -7.13
CA ALA A 95 13.44 -25.73 -8.11
C ALA A 95 14.30 -26.29 -9.26
N LEU A 96 15.37 -27.03 -8.97
CA LEU A 96 16.26 -27.63 -9.98
C LEU A 96 15.68 -28.85 -10.70
N THR A 97 14.71 -29.53 -10.09
CA THR A 97 13.99 -30.64 -10.74
C THR A 97 13.18 -30.10 -11.91
N ARG A 98 12.49 -28.98 -11.68
CA ARG A 98 11.48 -28.43 -12.59
C ARG A 98 11.98 -27.32 -13.49
N ASN A 99 13.16 -26.75 -13.18
CA ASN A 99 13.70 -25.60 -13.88
C ASN A 99 15.20 -25.79 -14.17
N THR A 100 15.69 -24.94 -15.07
CA THR A 100 17.10 -24.80 -15.40
C THR A 100 17.59 -23.42 -15.00
N LEU A 101 18.80 -23.34 -14.45
CA LEU A 101 19.51 -22.08 -14.27
C LEU A 101 20.61 -21.97 -15.32
N TYR A 102 20.48 -20.98 -16.21
CA TYR A 102 21.58 -20.50 -17.04
C TYR A 102 22.20 -19.30 -16.36
N MET A 103 23.50 -19.39 -16.04
CA MET A 103 24.17 -18.34 -15.29
C MET A 103 25.46 -17.95 -16.00
N VAL A 104 25.55 -16.68 -16.40
CA VAL A 104 26.76 -16.02 -16.91
C VAL A 104 27.34 -15.19 -15.76
N PRO A 105 28.37 -15.67 -15.04
CA PRO A 105 28.90 -14.98 -13.86
C PRO A 105 29.46 -13.59 -14.18
N CYS A 106 30.16 -13.47 -15.31
CA CYS A 106 30.75 -12.23 -15.78
C CYS A 106 30.58 -12.11 -17.30
N LEU A 107 29.67 -11.24 -17.74
CA LEU A 107 29.48 -10.97 -19.18
C LEU A 107 30.59 -10.07 -19.76
N ASN A 108 31.31 -9.31 -18.91
CA ASN A 108 32.41 -8.44 -19.31
C ASN A 108 33.75 -8.83 -18.66
N PRO A 109 34.33 -10.01 -18.98
CA PRO A 109 35.60 -10.46 -18.39
C PRO A 109 36.76 -9.47 -18.52
N ASP A 110 36.94 -8.86 -19.69
CA ASP A 110 38.06 -7.93 -19.94
C ASP A 110 37.94 -6.68 -19.07
N GLY A 111 36.75 -6.08 -19.05
CA GLY A 111 36.50 -4.92 -18.22
C GLY A 111 36.65 -5.25 -16.73
N PHE A 112 36.11 -6.40 -16.30
CA PHE A 112 36.20 -6.86 -14.91
C PHE A 112 37.67 -6.99 -14.46
N GLU A 113 38.51 -7.70 -15.21
CA GLU A 113 39.95 -7.81 -14.92
C GLU A 113 40.66 -6.45 -14.97
N TYR A 114 40.31 -5.59 -15.93
CA TYR A 114 40.87 -4.24 -15.98
C TYR A 114 40.52 -3.41 -14.73
N SER A 115 39.29 -3.57 -14.22
CA SER A 115 38.87 -2.89 -12.99
C SER A 115 39.61 -3.42 -11.76
N ARG A 116 39.88 -4.72 -11.71
CA ARG A 116 40.66 -5.35 -10.65
C ARG A 116 42.12 -4.95 -10.71
N ASN A 117 42.75 -4.91 -11.88
CA ASN A 117 44.21 -4.79 -11.95
C ASN A 117 44.69 -3.36 -12.21
N HIS A 118 43.90 -2.53 -12.89
CA HIS A 118 44.34 -1.21 -13.35
C HIS A 118 43.47 -0.06 -12.81
N PHE A 119 42.16 -0.06 -13.08
CA PHE A 119 41.29 1.06 -12.72
C PHE A 119 39.94 0.61 -12.15
N SER A 120 39.83 0.61 -10.82
CA SER A 120 38.66 0.07 -10.10
C SER A 120 37.31 0.68 -10.46
N PHE A 121 37.26 1.88 -11.05
CA PHE A 121 36.00 2.50 -11.46
C PHE A 121 35.67 2.32 -12.95
N TRP A 122 36.46 1.51 -13.67
CA TRP A 122 36.18 1.14 -15.06
C TRP A 122 34.81 0.44 -15.18
N ARG A 123 34.02 0.83 -16.18
CA ARG A 123 32.63 0.36 -16.34
C ARG A 123 32.43 -0.45 -17.63
N LYS A 124 32.99 0.04 -18.73
CA LYS A 124 32.77 -0.46 -20.10
C LYS A 124 33.51 -1.77 -20.36
N ASN A 125 33.35 -2.37 -21.55
CA ASN A 125 34.27 -3.41 -22.02
C ASN A 125 35.65 -2.81 -22.42
N ARG A 126 36.50 -3.57 -23.12
CA ARG A 126 37.87 -3.16 -23.46
C ARG A 126 38.13 -2.95 -24.96
N ARG A 127 37.07 -2.77 -25.77
CA ARG A 127 37.19 -2.40 -27.18
C ARG A 127 38.15 -1.22 -27.40
N ASN A 128 39.06 -1.30 -28.38
CA ASN A 128 39.79 -0.12 -28.86
C ASN A 128 38.93 0.63 -29.87
N ASN A 129 38.61 1.90 -29.61
CA ASN A 129 37.74 2.70 -30.48
C ASN A 129 38.51 3.38 -31.64
N GLY A 130 39.84 3.27 -31.68
CA GLY A 130 40.69 3.84 -32.74
C GLY A 130 41.01 5.33 -32.59
N ASP A 131 40.48 5.98 -31.55
CA ASP A 131 40.65 7.42 -31.25
C ASP A 131 41.37 7.67 -29.92
N GLY A 132 42.02 6.64 -29.37
CA GLY A 132 42.66 6.66 -28.06
C GLY A 132 41.72 6.41 -26.88
N THR A 133 40.40 6.34 -27.10
CA THR A 133 39.45 5.91 -26.08
C THR A 133 39.22 4.39 -26.15
N PHE A 134 38.77 3.83 -25.03
CA PHE A 134 38.46 2.40 -24.91
C PHE A 134 37.04 2.17 -24.39
N GLY A 135 36.45 1.07 -24.85
CA GLY A 135 35.27 0.44 -24.31
C GLY A 135 33.95 0.99 -24.80
N VAL A 136 32.93 0.13 -24.74
CA VAL A 136 31.50 0.36 -24.93
C VAL A 136 30.75 -0.04 -23.66
N ASP A 137 29.72 0.73 -23.30
CA ASP A 137 28.76 0.35 -22.25
C ASP A 137 27.85 -0.74 -22.81
N LEU A 138 28.12 -1.99 -22.41
CA LEU A 138 27.38 -3.16 -22.89
C LEU A 138 25.88 -3.07 -22.59
N ASN A 139 25.47 -2.43 -21.48
CA ASN A 139 24.06 -2.21 -21.15
C ASN A 139 23.46 -0.98 -21.85
N ARG A 140 24.10 -0.50 -22.93
CA ARG A 140 23.58 0.45 -23.93
C ARG A 140 23.70 -0.08 -25.36
N ASN A 141 24.19 -1.31 -25.54
CA ASN A 141 24.51 -1.89 -26.84
C ASN A 141 23.43 -2.86 -27.38
N PHE A 142 22.34 -3.12 -26.67
CA PHE A 142 21.25 -3.95 -27.19
C PHE A 142 20.37 -3.19 -28.19
N ASP A 143 19.59 -3.88 -29.03
CA ASP A 143 18.71 -3.27 -30.04
C ASP A 143 17.42 -2.62 -29.46
N ALA A 144 17.15 -2.79 -28.17
CA ALA A 144 15.96 -2.25 -27.51
C ALA A 144 15.96 -0.71 -27.45
N LYS A 145 15.39 -0.08 -28.48
CA LYS A 145 15.43 1.38 -28.71
C LYS A 145 16.86 1.94 -28.67
N PHE A 146 17.82 1.23 -29.29
CA PHE A 146 19.22 1.65 -29.37
C PHE A 146 19.35 3.11 -29.82
N MET A 147 20.20 3.88 -29.14
CA MET A 147 20.53 5.26 -29.52
C MET A 147 22.02 5.39 -29.79
N ARG A 148 22.35 5.80 -31.01
CA ARG A 148 23.74 6.05 -31.40
C ARG A 148 24.26 7.30 -30.69
N ASN A 149 25.41 7.17 -30.05
CA ASN A 149 26.18 8.27 -29.47
C ASN A 149 27.55 8.29 -30.16
N GLN A 150 28.11 9.46 -30.45
CA GLN A 150 29.45 9.57 -31.07
C GLN A 150 30.56 9.83 -30.06
N ASN A 151 30.23 10.19 -28.81
CA ASN A 151 31.22 10.42 -27.77
C ASN A 151 31.70 9.08 -27.17
N THR A 152 32.71 8.51 -27.81
CA THR A 152 33.41 7.27 -27.43
C THR A 152 34.03 7.33 -26.02
N GLY A 153 34.38 8.53 -25.55
CA GLY A 153 34.89 8.78 -24.19
C GLY A 153 33.83 8.71 -23.08
N SER A 154 32.54 8.73 -23.43
CA SER A 154 31.46 8.63 -22.44
C SER A 154 31.44 7.27 -21.73
N ASN A 155 31.11 7.27 -20.44
CA ASN A 155 30.81 6.05 -19.67
C ASN A 155 29.52 5.34 -20.12
N THR A 156 28.68 6.02 -20.90
CA THR A 156 27.43 5.50 -21.47
C THR A 156 27.47 5.40 -23.00
N TYR A 157 28.67 5.39 -23.60
CA TYR A 157 28.84 5.16 -25.03
C TYR A 157 28.35 3.76 -25.40
N GLY A 158 27.23 3.67 -26.13
CA GLY A 158 26.61 2.40 -26.50
C GLY A 158 27.21 1.70 -27.72
N GLY A 159 28.33 2.18 -28.27
CA GLY A 159 28.96 1.57 -29.45
C GLY A 159 28.47 2.12 -30.78
N PRO A 160 29.07 1.69 -31.91
CA PRO A 160 28.75 2.19 -33.25
C PRO A 160 27.36 1.80 -33.75
N HIS A 161 26.85 0.63 -33.35
CA HIS A 161 25.50 0.11 -33.65
C HIS A 161 25.09 -0.90 -32.56
N ALA A 162 23.81 -1.26 -32.50
CA ALA A 162 23.35 -2.32 -31.61
C ALA A 162 24.06 -3.65 -31.91
N PHE A 163 24.37 -4.41 -30.88
CA PHE A 163 25.12 -5.66 -30.91
C PHE A 163 26.44 -5.53 -31.68
N SER A 164 27.18 -4.46 -31.42
CA SER A 164 28.52 -4.27 -31.98
C SER A 164 29.62 -4.95 -31.17
N GLU A 165 29.31 -5.31 -29.93
CA GLU A 165 30.26 -5.88 -29.00
C GLU A 165 30.11 -7.40 -28.95
N PRO A 166 31.21 -8.17 -29.02
CA PRO A 166 31.15 -9.63 -29.05
C PRO A 166 30.48 -10.19 -27.79
N GLU A 167 30.60 -9.49 -26.65
CA GLU A 167 29.93 -9.87 -25.41
C GLU A 167 28.40 -9.81 -25.53
N THR A 168 27.86 -8.75 -26.15
CA THR A 168 26.41 -8.62 -26.37
C THR A 168 25.90 -9.53 -27.48
N CYS A 169 26.72 -9.83 -28.50
CA CYS A 169 26.39 -10.82 -29.51
C CYS A 169 26.27 -12.23 -28.90
N ALA A 170 27.22 -12.61 -28.05
CA ALA A 170 27.24 -13.91 -27.40
C ALA A 170 25.97 -14.17 -26.57
N ILE A 171 25.55 -13.19 -25.75
CA ILE A 171 24.33 -13.34 -24.94
C ILE A 171 23.05 -13.27 -25.79
N ARG A 172 23.03 -12.46 -26.86
CA ARG A 172 21.93 -12.44 -27.85
C ARG A 172 21.75 -13.83 -28.46
N ASP A 173 22.82 -14.39 -29.01
CA ASP A 173 22.79 -15.67 -29.72
C ASP A 173 22.39 -16.82 -28.79
N PHE A 174 22.85 -16.78 -27.53
CA PHE A 174 22.39 -17.71 -26.51
C PHE A 174 20.88 -17.56 -26.24
N VAL A 175 20.39 -16.35 -25.98
CA VAL A 175 18.95 -16.13 -25.70
C VAL A 175 18.07 -16.50 -26.89
N GLU A 176 18.50 -16.20 -28.12
CA GLU A 176 17.74 -16.52 -29.34
C GLU A 176 17.68 -18.01 -29.65
N SER A 177 18.62 -18.80 -29.14
CA SER A 177 18.61 -20.26 -29.27
C SER A 177 17.91 -20.99 -28.12
N HIS A 178 17.46 -20.28 -27.08
CA HIS A 178 16.90 -20.86 -25.86
C HIS A 178 15.51 -20.27 -25.52
N GLU A 179 14.47 -20.71 -26.24
CA GLU A 179 13.08 -20.28 -26.02
C GLU A 179 12.49 -20.73 -24.67
N ASN A 180 13.18 -21.62 -23.95
CA ASN A 180 12.79 -22.09 -22.63
C ASN A 180 13.05 -21.05 -21.52
N ILE A 181 13.80 -19.97 -21.77
CA ILE A 181 14.05 -18.91 -20.79
C ILE A 181 12.75 -18.16 -20.49
N ARG A 182 12.34 -18.16 -19.23
CA ARG A 182 11.09 -17.51 -18.76
C ARG A 182 11.33 -16.31 -17.85
N ILE A 183 12.45 -16.29 -17.13
CA ILE A 183 12.86 -15.18 -16.26
C ILE A 183 14.30 -14.80 -16.59
N ALA A 184 14.63 -13.51 -16.58
CA ALA A 184 15.99 -13.00 -16.71
C ALA A 184 16.32 -11.97 -15.61
N LEU A 185 17.42 -12.18 -14.91
CA LEU A 185 17.96 -11.30 -13.87
C LEU A 185 19.30 -10.74 -14.30
N ASP A 186 19.40 -9.42 -14.38
CA ASP A 186 20.64 -8.71 -14.69
C ASP A 186 21.17 -8.05 -13.41
N TYR A 187 22.23 -8.63 -12.83
CA TYR A 187 22.78 -8.24 -11.54
C TYR A 187 23.84 -7.14 -11.68
N HIS A 188 23.54 -6.03 -11.03
CA HIS A 188 24.27 -4.78 -11.04
C HIS A 188 24.59 -4.31 -9.61
N SER A 189 25.36 -3.24 -9.50
CA SER A 189 25.43 -2.42 -8.29
C SER A 189 25.56 -0.95 -8.68
N GLN A 190 24.96 -0.01 -7.97
CA GLN A 190 24.47 -0.10 -6.59
C GLN A 190 23.11 0.59 -6.41
N GLY A 191 22.37 0.25 -5.36
CA GLY A 191 21.19 1.01 -4.96
C GLY A 191 20.21 0.32 -4.03
N ASN A 192 20.33 -0.98 -3.82
CA ASN A 192 19.30 -1.84 -3.22
C ASN A 192 17.96 -1.65 -3.94
N VAL A 193 17.91 -1.89 -5.26
CA VAL A 193 16.70 -1.67 -6.06
C VAL A 193 16.53 -2.73 -7.12
N PHE A 194 15.30 -3.20 -7.29
CA PHE A 194 14.84 -3.89 -8.47
C PHE A 194 14.35 -2.89 -9.51
N PHE A 195 14.80 -3.06 -10.74
CA PHE A 195 14.32 -2.32 -11.89
C PHE A 195 13.62 -3.24 -12.90
N PRO A 196 12.31 -3.55 -12.73
CA PRO A 196 11.60 -4.39 -13.67
C PRO A 196 11.49 -3.74 -15.05
N ALA A 197 11.42 -4.56 -16.10
CA ALA A 197 11.34 -4.11 -17.49
C ALA A 197 10.05 -3.33 -17.80
N HIS A 198 10.08 -2.54 -18.87
CA HIS A 198 8.92 -1.78 -19.38
C HIS A 198 8.89 -1.70 -20.91
N LYS A 199 7.73 -1.41 -21.51
CA LYS A 199 7.57 -1.23 -22.97
C LYS A 199 7.88 0.20 -23.46
N PHE A 200 8.51 1.03 -22.62
CA PHE A 200 8.81 2.44 -22.89
C PHE A 200 7.57 3.28 -23.25
N ASN A 201 6.43 2.92 -22.67
CA ASN A 201 5.19 3.68 -22.75
C ASN A 201 4.67 3.94 -21.33
N HIS A 202 3.66 4.79 -21.22
CA HIS A 202 3.05 5.14 -19.94
C HIS A 202 1.87 4.24 -19.56
N GLU A 203 1.65 3.18 -20.33
CA GLU A 203 0.52 2.29 -20.14
C GLU A 203 0.91 1.10 -19.29
N VAL A 204 0.02 0.71 -18.39
CA VAL A 204 0.25 -0.46 -17.53
C VAL A 204 0.27 -1.71 -18.41
N GLU A 205 1.32 -2.52 -18.33
CA GLU A 205 1.40 -3.80 -19.04
C GLU A 205 0.74 -4.93 -18.24
N ILE A 206 0.22 -5.95 -18.93
CA ILE A 206 -0.44 -7.10 -18.29
C ILE A 206 0.54 -7.85 -17.36
N GLU A 207 1.82 -7.91 -17.75
CA GLU A 207 2.90 -8.52 -16.98
C GLU A 207 3.42 -7.60 -15.84
N GLY A 208 2.83 -6.41 -15.68
CA GLY A 208 3.23 -5.43 -14.68
C GLY A 208 3.15 -5.98 -13.25
N THR A 209 2.07 -6.72 -12.94
CA THR A 209 1.91 -7.37 -11.63
C THR A 209 2.95 -8.46 -11.44
N ASP A 210 3.15 -9.34 -12.43
CA ASP A 210 4.12 -10.45 -12.35
C ASP A 210 5.53 -9.94 -12.02
N LEU A 211 5.96 -8.92 -12.76
CA LEU A 211 7.26 -8.28 -12.59
C LEU A 211 7.42 -7.66 -11.20
N ASN A 212 6.40 -6.97 -10.68
CA ASN A 212 6.45 -6.38 -9.35
C ASN A 212 6.41 -7.45 -8.25
N VAL A 213 5.58 -8.49 -8.38
CA VAL A 213 5.45 -9.56 -7.38
C VAL A 213 6.70 -10.43 -7.33
N LEU A 214 7.32 -10.74 -8.47
CA LEU A 214 8.61 -11.44 -8.51
C LEU A 214 9.65 -10.67 -7.70
N CYS A 215 9.81 -9.36 -7.96
CA CYS A 215 10.73 -8.51 -7.21
C CYS A 215 10.35 -8.38 -5.73
N ALA A 216 9.06 -8.30 -5.40
CA ALA A 216 8.60 -8.18 -4.02
C ALA A 216 8.86 -9.46 -3.21
N ASN A 217 8.70 -10.63 -3.82
CA ASN A 217 9.03 -11.91 -3.18
C ASN A 217 10.53 -12.10 -3.05
N MET A 218 11.33 -11.73 -4.06
CA MET A 218 12.80 -11.70 -3.93
C MET A 218 13.26 -10.74 -2.81
N ASN A 219 12.67 -9.55 -2.74
CA ASN A 219 12.94 -8.58 -1.67
C ASN A 219 12.59 -9.12 -0.28
N HIS A 220 11.51 -9.87 -0.17
CA HIS A 220 11.11 -10.51 1.07
C HIS A 220 12.14 -11.56 1.54
N GLU A 221 12.70 -12.36 0.62
CA GLU A 221 13.80 -13.29 0.93
C GLU A 221 15.09 -12.55 1.35
N ILE A 222 15.42 -11.43 0.70
CA ILE A 222 16.54 -10.56 1.12
C ILE A 222 16.32 -10.06 2.57
N LYS A 223 15.11 -9.56 2.86
CA LYS A 223 14.75 -9.00 4.16
C LYS A 223 14.90 -10.03 5.29
N LYS A 224 14.60 -11.31 5.04
CA LYS A 224 14.76 -12.38 6.04
C LYS A 224 16.20 -12.55 6.53
N VAL A 225 17.20 -12.31 5.66
CA VAL A 225 18.61 -12.58 5.98
C VAL A 225 19.26 -11.41 6.71
N THR A 226 19.09 -10.18 6.23
CA THR A 226 19.82 -9.01 6.75
C THR A 226 18.90 -7.89 7.26
N GLY A 227 17.59 -8.02 7.08
CA GLY A 227 16.62 -6.96 7.30
C GLY A 227 16.63 -5.85 6.23
N ARG A 228 17.59 -5.84 5.29
CA ARG A 228 17.63 -4.84 4.22
C ARG A 228 16.40 -4.99 3.32
N GLN A 229 15.95 -3.87 2.77
CA GLN A 229 14.87 -3.83 1.80
C GLN A 229 15.35 -3.22 0.50
N TYR A 230 14.79 -3.68 -0.62
CA TYR A 230 15.09 -3.22 -1.96
C TYR A 230 13.86 -2.53 -2.54
N GLY A 231 14.04 -1.34 -3.10
CA GLY A 231 12.98 -0.62 -3.81
C GLY A 231 12.58 -1.34 -5.09
N ILE A 232 11.39 -1.11 -5.61
CA ILE A 232 10.93 -1.70 -6.88
C ILE A 232 10.46 -0.58 -7.81
N HIS A 233 11.26 -0.28 -8.84
CA HIS A 233 11.07 0.89 -9.71
C HIS A 233 11.18 0.55 -11.17
N ARG A 234 10.21 0.95 -11.99
CA ARG A 234 10.33 0.80 -13.44
C ARG A 234 10.96 2.04 -14.12
N GLY A 235 11.38 3.04 -13.35
CA GLY A 235 11.62 4.39 -13.87
C GLY A 235 10.30 5.05 -14.31
N LYS A 236 10.29 6.37 -14.50
CA LYS A 236 9.11 7.12 -14.96
C LYS A 236 9.31 7.53 -16.42
N PRO A 237 8.70 6.84 -17.40
CA PRO A 237 8.53 7.41 -18.75
C PRO A 237 7.89 8.80 -18.62
N PRO A 238 8.27 9.82 -19.42
CA PRO A 238 9.27 9.83 -20.47
C PRO A 238 10.56 10.53 -19.99
N ALA A 239 10.94 10.40 -18.71
CA ALA A 239 12.32 10.74 -18.32
C ALA A 239 13.25 9.89 -19.19
N GLN A 240 14.43 10.42 -19.60
CA GLN A 240 15.41 9.73 -20.46
C GLN A 240 15.53 8.24 -20.11
N LEU A 241 14.73 7.41 -20.78
CA LEU A 241 14.64 6.00 -20.44
C LEU A 241 15.95 5.35 -20.84
N ILE A 242 16.31 4.26 -20.17
CA ILE A 242 17.54 3.56 -20.49
C ILE A 242 17.35 2.88 -21.85
N HIS A 243 18.10 3.33 -22.85
CA HIS A 243 18.08 2.80 -24.22
C HIS A 243 19.15 1.72 -24.40
N GLY A 244 18.85 0.71 -25.20
CA GLY A 244 19.78 -0.36 -25.55
C GLY A 244 20.20 -1.24 -24.37
N SER A 245 19.31 -1.47 -23.39
CA SER A 245 19.58 -2.33 -22.24
C SER A 245 19.26 -3.81 -22.52
N GLY A 246 19.91 -4.72 -21.80
CA GLY A 246 19.62 -6.15 -21.87
C GLY A 246 18.23 -6.50 -21.33
N ARG A 247 17.85 -5.88 -20.21
CA ARG A 247 16.53 -6.03 -19.58
C ARG A 247 15.36 -5.82 -20.53
N GLU A 248 15.36 -4.70 -21.27
CA GLU A 248 14.29 -4.40 -22.23
C GLU A 248 14.32 -5.33 -23.44
N TYR A 249 15.52 -5.77 -23.86
CA TYR A 249 15.67 -6.76 -24.93
C TYR A 249 15.03 -8.10 -24.53
N TYR A 250 15.36 -8.64 -23.35
CA TYR A 250 14.77 -9.89 -22.85
C TYR A 250 13.24 -9.78 -22.74
N TYR A 251 12.73 -8.67 -22.22
CA TYR A 251 11.29 -8.46 -22.08
C TYR A 251 10.55 -8.41 -23.42
N ARG A 252 11.16 -7.83 -24.47
CA ARG A 252 10.62 -7.86 -25.84
C ARG A 252 10.50 -9.28 -26.43
N LYS A 253 11.25 -10.25 -25.90
CA LYS A 253 11.18 -11.67 -26.26
C LYS A 253 10.14 -12.46 -25.43
N GLY A 254 9.37 -11.78 -24.57
CA GLY A 254 8.36 -12.43 -23.70
C GLY A 254 8.91 -12.94 -22.36
N ILE A 255 10.14 -12.58 -22.00
CA ILE A 255 10.81 -13.03 -20.77
C ILE A 255 10.49 -12.04 -19.63
N ILE A 256 10.12 -12.54 -18.44
CA ILE A 256 9.99 -11.70 -17.24
C ILE A 256 11.38 -11.23 -16.82
N ALA A 257 11.71 -9.96 -17.10
CA ALA A 257 13.06 -9.42 -16.92
C ALA A 257 13.15 -8.29 -15.89
N THR A 258 14.16 -8.34 -15.02
CA THR A 258 14.48 -7.26 -14.08
C THR A 258 15.98 -7.08 -13.90
N VAL A 259 16.41 -5.84 -13.71
CA VAL A 259 17.73 -5.53 -13.17
C VAL A 259 17.66 -5.59 -11.63
N VAL A 260 18.72 -6.08 -11.00
CA VAL A 260 18.90 -6.09 -9.54
C VAL A 260 20.14 -5.28 -9.18
N GLU A 261 19.95 -4.10 -8.60
CA GLU A 261 21.03 -3.23 -8.12
C GLU A 261 21.35 -3.55 -6.65
N VAL A 262 22.46 -4.23 -6.41
CA VAL A 262 22.83 -4.75 -5.09
C VAL A 262 23.76 -3.82 -4.35
N GLY A 263 23.54 -3.69 -3.04
CA GLY A 263 24.40 -2.96 -2.12
C GLY A 263 24.38 -1.44 -2.34
N THR A 264 25.22 -0.73 -1.60
CA THR A 264 25.31 0.74 -1.63
C THR A 264 26.62 1.26 -2.21
N ARG A 265 27.54 0.34 -2.56
CA ARG A 265 28.83 0.60 -3.19
C ARG A 265 29.10 -0.45 -4.27
N ASN A 266 29.68 -0.04 -5.40
CA ASN A 266 30.14 -0.99 -6.42
C ASN A 266 31.24 -1.94 -5.90
N ILE A 267 32.12 -1.40 -5.05
CA ILE A 267 33.22 -2.15 -4.42
C ILE A 267 33.20 -1.87 -2.91
N PRO A 268 32.33 -2.56 -2.16
CA PRO A 268 32.22 -2.39 -0.72
C PRO A 268 33.33 -3.17 0.04
N ASP A 269 33.36 -3.02 1.36
CA ASP A 269 34.14 -3.90 2.23
C ASP A 269 33.63 -5.35 2.09
N TYR A 270 34.53 -6.29 1.83
CA TYR A 270 34.11 -7.66 1.53
C TYR A 270 33.43 -8.32 2.74
N MET A 271 34.09 -8.26 3.90
CA MET A 271 33.66 -8.98 5.10
C MET A 271 32.43 -8.35 5.75
N LYS A 272 32.25 -7.04 5.62
CA LYS A 272 31.15 -6.31 6.26
C LYS A 272 29.92 -6.15 5.39
N ASN A 273 30.09 -6.05 4.07
CA ASN A 273 29.02 -5.62 3.18
C ASN A 273 28.82 -6.58 2.01
N MET A 274 29.89 -6.96 1.30
CA MET A 274 29.77 -7.88 0.16
C MET A 274 29.24 -9.24 0.60
N SER A 275 29.79 -9.80 1.68
CA SER A 275 29.36 -11.09 2.26
C SER A 275 27.88 -11.08 2.63
N GLU A 276 27.39 -10.03 3.29
CA GLU A 276 25.97 -9.85 3.60
C GLU A 276 25.13 -9.73 2.32
N SER A 277 25.60 -8.96 1.32
CA SER A 277 24.89 -8.77 0.04
C SER A 277 24.81 -10.06 -0.78
N VAL A 278 25.84 -10.89 -0.74
CA VAL A 278 25.79 -12.23 -1.34
C VAL A 278 24.81 -13.12 -0.55
N ALA A 279 24.94 -13.18 0.77
CA ALA A 279 24.13 -14.04 1.62
C ALA A 279 22.62 -13.75 1.49
N GLU A 280 22.22 -12.48 1.42
CA GLU A 280 20.83 -12.09 1.27
C GLU A 280 20.26 -12.37 -0.13
N ASN A 281 21.09 -12.35 -1.17
CA ASN A 281 20.65 -12.57 -2.55
C ASN A 281 20.60 -14.06 -2.93
N ILE A 282 21.32 -14.95 -2.25
CA ILE A 282 21.22 -16.41 -2.48
C ILE A 282 19.77 -16.92 -2.42
N PRO A 283 18.99 -16.70 -1.34
CA PRO A 283 17.61 -17.17 -1.29
C PRO A 283 16.70 -16.44 -2.29
N ALA A 284 17.01 -15.19 -2.65
CA ALA A 284 16.26 -14.45 -3.67
C ALA A 284 16.43 -15.03 -5.08
N VAL A 285 17.66 -15.40 -5.46
CA VAL A 285 17.92 -16.09 -6.75
C VAL A 285 17.27 -17.47 -6.75
N GLN A 286 17.33 -18.20 -5.64
CA GLN A 286 16.63 -19.49 -5.51
C GLN A 286 15.11 -19.34 -5.68
N TYR A 287 14.51 -18.30 -5.08
CA TYR A 287 13.09 -18.00 -5.25
C TYR A 287 12.74 -17.75 -6.72
N ALA A 288 13.48 -16.86 -7.39
CA ALA A 288 13.25 -16.56 -8.80
C ALA A 288 13.40 -17.80 -9.69
N LEU A 289 14.37 -18.67 -9.42
CA LEU A 289 14.55 -19.94 -10.14
C LEU A 289 13.31 -20.83 -9.99
N SER A 290 12.73 -20.91 -8.79
CA SER A 290 11.54 -21.73 -8.54
C SER A 290 10.30 -21.24 -9.29
N GLU A 291 10.24 -19.95 -9.63
CA GLU A 291 9.11 -19.33 -10.33
C GLU A 291 9.18 -19.48 -11.86
N ALA A 292 10.30 -19.88 -12.46
CA ALA A 292 10.45 -19.92 -13.92
C ALA A 292 9.37 -20.80 -14.60
N ILE A 293 9.00 -21.93 -14.00
CA ILE A 293 7.94 -22.81 -14.50
C ILE A 293 6.55 -22.15 -14.54
N ASN A 294 6.27 -21.19 -13.66
CA ASN A 294 4.97 -20.51 -13.60
C ASN A 294 4.73 -19.56 -14.78
N TYR A 295 5.76 -19.27 -15.56
CA TYR A 295 5.70 -18.49 -16.79
C TYR A 295 5.97 -19.34 -18.03
N SER A 296 5.93 -20.67 -17.89
CA SER A 296 6.08 -21.61 -18.99
C SER A 296 4.74 -21.98 -19.64
N PRO A 297 4.75 -22.61 -20.82
CA PRO A 297 3.53 -23.17 -21.43
C PRO A 297 2.81 -24.23 -20.58
N LEU A 298 3.45 -24.76 -19.53
CA LEU A 298 2.83 -25.71 -18.59
C LEU A 298 1.94 -25.03 -17.56
N ALA A 299 2.01 -23.70 -17.43
CA ALA A 299 1.22 -22.97 -16.46
C ALA A 299 -0.24 -22.83 -16.89
N PRO A 300 -1.21 -22.86 -15.94
CA PRO A 300 -2.58 -22.49 -16.23
C PRO A 300 -2.68 -21.07 -16.79
N LYS A 301 -3.78 -20.77 -17.49
CA LYS A 301 -4.05 -19.43 -18.00
C LYS A 301 -4.14 -18.42 -16.85
N ARG A 302 -3.76 -17.18 -17.13
CA ARG A 302 -3.97 -16.04 -16.22
C ARG A 302 -5.47 -15.90 -15.91
N VAL A 303 -5.79 -15.52 -14.68
CA VAL A 303 -7.17 -15.16 -14.30
C VAL A 303 -7.59 -13.90 -15.05
N GLU A 304 -8.79 -13.91 -15.62
CA GLU A 304 -9.34 -12.80 -16.40
C GLU A 304 -10.46 -12.09 -15.63
N GLY A 305 -10.79 -10.86 -16.01
CA GLY A 305 -11.93 -10.13 -15.45
C GLY A 305 -11.87 -9.88 -13.93
N PHE A 306 -10.70 -10.00 -13.29
CA PHE A 306 -10.54 -9.74 -11.86
C PHE A 306 -10.90 -8.29 -11.55
N THR A 307 -11.96 -8.08 -10.78
CA THR A 307 -12.49 -6.75 -10.49
C THR A 307 -13.17 -6.71 -9.13
N ILE A 308 -13.53 -5.49 -8.71
CA ILE A 308 -14.21 -5.22 -7.46
C ILE A 308 -15.72 -5.22 -7.73
N LYS A 309 -16.47 -6.07 -7.02
CA LYS A 309 -17.93 -6.10 -7.11
C LYS A 309 -18.55 -5.07 -6.16
N SER A 310 -18.08 -4.99 -4.92
CA SER A 310 -18.53 -3.99 -3.96
C SER A 310 -17.46 -3.66 -2.90
N VAL A 311 -17.53 -2.44 -2.35
CA VAL A 311 -16.64 -1.96 -1.27
C VAL A 311 -17.49 -1.37 -0.16
N ALA A 312 -17.41 -1.96 1.03
CA ALA A 312 -17.95 -1.42 2.26
C ALA A 312 -16.83 -0.76 3.09
N HIS A 313 -17.15 -0.36 4.31
CA HIS A 313 -16.17 0.19 5.24
C HIS A 313 -15.30 -0.90 5.89
N ASP A 314 -15.84 -2.12 6.02
CA ASP A 314 -15.19 -3.24 6.71
C ASP A 314 -15.05 -4.50 5.84
N SER A 315 -15.45 -4.42 4.57
CA SER A 315 -15.49 -5.57 3.68
C SER A 315 -15.37 -5.19 2.21
N VAL A 316 -14.88 -6.13 1.41
CA VAL A 316 -14.75 -6.02 -0.04
C VAL A 316 -15.21 -7.32 -0.67
N GLU A 317 -16.04 -7.22 -1.70
CA GLU A 317 -16.40 -8.35 -2.55
C GLU A 317 -15.63 -8.26 -3.88
N LEU A 318 -14.89 -9.33 -4.19
CA LEU A 318 -14.10 -9.48 -5.40
C LEU A 318 -14.72 -10.55 -6.30
N GLU A 319 -14.61 -10.37 -7.61
CA GLU A 319 -15.06 -11.34 -8.60
C GLU A 319 -14.05 -11.45 -9.76
N TRP A 320 -14.06 -12.60 -10.45
CA TRP A 320 -13.20 -12.85 -11.61
C TRP A 320 -13.84 -13.88 -12.54
N GLN A 321 -13.21 -14.11 -13.69
CA GLN A 321 -13.66 -15.06 -14.70
C GLN A 321 -12.57 -16.10 -14.96
N TYR A 322 -13.01 -17.34 -15.15
CA TYR A 322 -12.15 -18.45 -15.52
C TYR A 322 -12.94 -19.54 -16.26
N GLU A 323 -12.25 -20.37 -17.02
CA GLU A 323 -12.85 -21.58 -17.61
C GLU A 323 -13.28 -22.57 -16.51
N ASP A 324 -14.42 -23.27 -16.71
CA ASP A 324 -14.92 -24.23 -15.73
C ASP A 324 -14.03 -25.49 -15.73
N ARG A 325 -13.23 -25.64 -14.68
CA ARG A 325 -12.20 -26.67 -14.55
C ARG A 325 -12.08 -27.17 -13.12
N ASP A 326 -12.17 -28.48 -12.94
CA ASP A 326 -12.11 -29.14 -11.64
C ASP A 326 -10.69 -29.26 -11.06
N ASP A 327 -9.67 -29.16 -11.92
CA ASP A 327 -8.26 -29.24 -11.58
C ASP A 327 -7.65 -27.89 -11.21
N ILE A 328 -8.41 -26.79 -11.25
CA ILE A 328 -7.95 -25.44 -10.93
C ILE A 328 -8.58 -24.94 -9.62
N TYR A 329 -7.76 -24.26 -8.82
CA TYR A 329 -8.21 -23.41 -7.72
C TYR A 329 -7.47 -22.07 -7.75
N PHE A 330 -7.91 -21.10 -6.97
CA PHE A 330 -7.38 -19.74 -6.93
C PHE A 330 -6.73 -19.44 -5.58
N GLU A 331 -5.60 -18.74 -5.62
CA GLU A 331 -4.96 -18.14 -4.46
C GLU A 331 -5.20 -16.62 -4.51
N VAL A 332 -5.83 -16.06 -3.47
CA VAL A 332 -6.08 -14.62 -3.34
C VAL A 332 -5.19 -14.05 -2.24
N TYR A 333 -4.42 -13.03 -2.61
CA TYR A 333 -3.46 -12.36 -1.72
C TYR A 333 -3.93 -10.94 -1.44
N ARG A 334 -3.85 -10.51 -0.17
CA ARG A 334 -4.15 -9.16 0.28
C ARG A 334 -2.94 -8.52 0.92
N SER A 335 -2.70 -7.25 0.60
CA SER A 335 -1.69 -6.40 1.22
C SER A 335 -2.25 -5.02 1.57
N GLN A 336 -1.64 -4.34 2.54
CA GLN A 336 -1.89 -2.92 2.86
C GLN A 336 -0.93 -1.97 2.12
N HIS A 337 0.00 -2.53 1.37
CA HIS A 337 1.04 -1.80 0.64
C HIS A 337 1.14 -2.28 -0.81
N ASN A 338 1.40 -1.33 -1.69
CA ASN A 338 1.67 -1.59 -3.10
C ASN A 338 2.97 -2.38 -3.25
N LYS A 339 3.04 -3.31 -4.22
CA LYS A 339 4.23 -4.13 -4.53
C LYS A 339 4.75 -4.92 -3.32
N ASN A 340 3.84 -5.52 -2.56
CA ASN A 340 4.17 -6.37 -1.41
C ASN A 340 4.27 -7.85 -1.86
N PRO A 341 5.04 -8.70 -1.16
CA PRO A 341 5.12 -10.13 -1.47
C PRO A 341 3.74 -10.82 -1.48
N CYS A 342 3.59 -11.76 -2.40
CA CYS A 342 2.51 -12.74 -2.41
C CYS A 342 3.06 -14.07 -1.86
N GLY A 343 2.79 -14.31 -0.58
CA GLY A 343 3.27 -15.47 0.19
C GLY A 343 2.26 -15.86 1.26
N GLU A 344 2.66 -16.72 2.21
CA GLU A 344 1.75 -17.24 3.24
C GLU A 344 1.15 -16.11 4.12
N GLU A 345 1.93 -15.09 4.46
CA GLU A 345 1.45 -13.97 5.29
C GLU A 345 0.46 -13.02 4.59
N THR A 346 0.38 -13.07 3.26
CA THR A 346 -0.58 -12.26 2.49
C THR A 346 -1.70 -13.08 1.88
N LEU A 347 -1.65 -14.42 1.94
CA LEU A 347 -2.67 -15.31 1.41
C LEU A 347 -3.92 -15.27 2.29
N VAL A 348 -5.01 -14.71 1.78
CA VAL A 348 -6.28 -14.56 2.52
C VAL A 348 -7.34 -15.57 2.09
N ALA A 349 -7.21 -16.18 0.92
CA ALA A 349 -8.12 -17.22 0.47
C ALA A 349 -7.46 -18.23 -0.48
N ILE A 350 -7.89 -19.48 -0.34
CA ILE A 350 -7.74 -20.54 -1.34
C ILE A 350 -9.15 -21.00 -1.68
N THR A 351 -9.59 -20.83 -2.92
CA THR A 351 -10.98 -21.12 -3.30
C THR A 351 -11.12 -21.67 -4.72
N LYS A 352 -12.19 -22.41 -4.99
CA LYS A 352 -12.63 -22.78 -6.35
C LYS A 352 -13.69 -21.82 -6.91
N THR A 353 -14.30 -20.99 -6.04
CA THR A 353 -15.31 -20.01 -6.45
C THR A 353 -14.69 -18.91 -7.31
N GLN A 354 -15.51 -18.29 -8.16
CA GLN A 354 -15.11 -17.14 -9.00
C GLN A 354 -15.37 -15.78 -8.30
N GLY A 355 -15.35 -15.80 -6.97
CA GLY A 355 -15.53 -14.62 -6.13
C GLY A 355 -15.15 -14.88 -4.69
N PHE A 356 -14.82 -13.80 -3.97
CA PHE A 356 -14.37 -13.82 -2.59
C PHE A 356 -14.85 -12.57 -1.84
N ILE A 357 -15.39 -12.76 -0.63
CA ILE A 357 -15.76 -11.66 0.26
C ILE A 357 -14.73 -11.60 1.38
N ASP A 358 -13.91 -10.55 1.38
CA ASP A 358 -13.01 -10.24 2.47
C ASP A 358 -13.74 -9.37 3.50
N ARG A 359 -13.65 -9.72 4.78
CA ARG A 359 -14.39 -9.08 5.90
C ARG A 359 -13.43 -8.67 7.00
N GLN A 360 -13.90 -7.83 7.93
CA GLN A 360 -13.10 -7.31 9.05
C GLN A 360 -11.90 -6.46 8.59
N LEU A 361 -12.07 -5.76 7.48
CA LEU A 361 -11.14 -4.76 7.00
C LEU A 361 -11.25 -3.48 7.85
N GLN A 362 -10.19 -2.68 7.86
CA GLN A 362 -10.21 -1.37 8.49
C GLN A 362 -10.87 -0.37 7.54
N SER A 363 -11.71 0.51 8.07
CA SER A 363 -12.34 1.60 7.33
C SER A 363 -11.33 2.66 6.89
N GLY A 364 -11.63 3.30 5.76
CA GLY A 364 -10.75 4.30 5.16
C GLY A 364 -9.32 3.82 4.91
N HIS A 365 -9.10 2.52 4.69
CA HIS A 365 -7.78 1.92 4.56
C HIS A 365 -7.55 1.35 3.16
N SER A 366 -6.32 1.52 2.66
CA SER A 366 -5.94 1.05 1.33
C SER A 366 -5.58 -0.43 1.33
N TYR A 367 -6.10 -1.18 0.37
CA TYR A 367 -5.80 -2.60 0.17
C TYR A 367 -5.46 -2.89 -1.29
N PHE A 368 -4.56 -3.87 -1.45
CA PHE A 368 -4.03 -4.33 -2.72
C PHE A 368 -4.29 -5.83 -2.82
N TYR A 369 -4.95 -6.26 -3.89
CA TYR A 369 -5.27 -7.66 -4.10
C TYR A 369 -4.60 -8.21 -5.36
N ASN A 370 -4.01 -9.39 -5.22
CA ASN A 370 -3.44 -10.16 -6.31
C ASN A 370 -4.08 -11.54 -6.32
N ILE A 371 -4.29 -12.10 -7.52
CA ILE A 371 -4.89 -13.42 -7.68
C ILE A 371 -4.14 -14.20 -8.77
N ARG A 372 -4.04 -15.52 -8.61
CA ARG A 372 -3.60 -16.44 -9.65
C ARG A 372 -4.32 -17.77 -9.56
N ALA A 373 -4.42 -18.46 -10.69
CA ALA A 373 -4.91 -19.82 -10.77
C ALA A 373 -3.78 -20.80 -10.44
N VAL A 374 -4.12 -21.95 -9.87
CA VAL A 374 -3.18 -23.00 -9.49
C VAL A 374 -3.72 -24.35 -9.94
N ASP A 375 -2.88 -25.11 -10.61
CA ASP A 375 -3.16 -26.51 -10.92
C ASP A 375 -3.05 -27.37 -9.66
N LYS A 376 -4.13 -28.08 -9.34
CA LYS A 376 -4.26 -28.90 -8.13
C LYS A 376 -3.24 -30.03 -8.08
N VAL A 377 -2.88 -30.63 -9.21
CA VAL A 377 -2.03 -31.82 -9.31
C VAL A 377 -0.57 -31.41 -9.44
N THR A 378 -0.26 -30.60 -10.45
CA THR A 378 1.12 -30.24 -10.78
C THR A 378 1.69 -29.16 -9.88
N LYS A 379 0.81 -28.42 -9.17
CA LYS A 379 1.11 -27.23 -8.35
C LYS A 379 1.72 -26.06 -9.14
N ILE A 380 1.71 -26.13 -10.47
CA ILE A 380 2.10 -25.00 -11.31
C ILE A 380 1.02 -23.95 -11.20
N LYS A 381 1.42 -22.70 -11.07
CA LYS A 381 0.49 -21.60 -10.95
C LYS A 381 0.61 -20.61 -12.08
N SER A 382 -0.51 -20.05 -12.49
CA SER A 382 -0.59 -19.08 -13.59
C SER A 382 0.20 -17.82 -13.26
N PRO A 383 0.50 -16.98 -14.27
CA PRO A 383 0.77 -15.56 -14.03
C PRO A 383 -0.38 -14.90 -13.25
N PHE A 384 -0.09 -13.79 -12.57
CA PHE A 384 -1.06 -13.06 -11.73
C PHE A 384 -2.04 -12.24 -12.57
N SER A 385 -3.27 -12.05 -12.14
CA SER A 385 -4.10 -11.00 -12.75
C SER A 385 -3.52 -9.59 -12.46
N PRO A 386 -3.80 -8.55 -13.26
CA PRO A 386 -3.54 -7.17 -12.87
C PRO A 386 -4.00 -6.87 -11.44
N GLU A 387 -3.14 -6.20 -10.66
CA GLU A 387 -3.37 -5.92 -9.24
C GLU A 387 -4.58 -4.99 -9.07
N LEU A 388 -5.50 -5.37 -8.19
CA LEU A 388 -6.60 -4.48 -7.78
C LEU A 388 -6.15 -3.60 -6.63
N ARG A 389 -6.58 -2.34 -6.70
CA ARG A 389 -6.26 -1.32 -5.70
C ARG A 389 -7.55 -0.65 -5.27
N LEU A 390 -7.76 -0.56 -3.97
CA LEU A 390 -8.94 0.08 -3.42
C LEU A 390 -8.65 0.70 -2.07
N LYS A 391 -9.55 1.56 -1.64
CA LYS A 391 -9.66 2.03 -0.26
C LYS A 391 -11.06 1.68 0.23
N THR A 392 -11.17 1.08 1.41
CA THR A 392 -12.47 0.84 2.04
C THR A 392 -13.19 2.16 2.27
N ARG A 393 -14.52 2.12 2.33
CA ARG A 393 -15.32 3.30 2.67
C ARG A 393 -15.04 3.73 4.11
N LEU A 394 -15.39 4.96 4.44
CA LEU A 394 -15.33 5.43 5.82
C LEU A 394 -16.45 4.80 6.64
N GLY A 395 -16.16 4.53 7.93
CA GLY A 395 -17.17 4.14 8.89
C GLY A 395 -18.24 5.22 9.05
N ARG A 396 -19.37 4.87 9.67
CA ARG A 396 -20.53 5.77 9.76
C ARG A 396 -20.21 7.12 10.41
N THR A 397 -19.34 7.12 11.42
CA THR A 397 -18.96 8.31 12.20
C THR A 397 -17.65 8.94 11.72
N GLU A 398 -17.03 8.38 10.68
CA GLU A 398 -15.67 8.76 10.28
C GLU A 398 -15.65 9.75 9.11
N SER A 399 -14.72 10.67 9.21
CA SER A 399 -14.29 11.60 8.15
C SER A 399 -12.82 11.34 7.84
N ALA A 400 -12.37 11.69 6.63
CA ALA A 400 -10.97 11.58 6.27
C ALA A 400 -10.45 12.80 5.51
N ARG A 401 -9.16 13.10 5.71
CA ARG A 401 -8.46 14.17 5.01
C ARG A 401 -7.03 13.74 4.73
N THR A 402 -6.56 14.03 3.51
CA THR A 402 -5.13 13.96 3.19
C THR A 402 -4.60 15.39 3.07
N LEU A 403 -3.66 15.74 3.94
CA LEU A 403 -3.02 17.04 3.96
C LEU A 403 -1.67 16.97 3.25
N PHE A 404 -1.36 18.00 2.47
CA PHE A 404 -0.06 18.20 1.85
C PHE A 404 0.54 19.50 2.36
N PRO A 405 1.87 19.56 2.59
CA PRO A 405 2.49 20.81 2.99
C PRO A 405 2.48 21.79 1.81
N SER A 406 2.41 23.09 2.12
CA SER A 406 2.58 24.12 1.10
C SER A 406 4.01 24.12 0.58
N ARG A 407 4.23 24.73 -0.57
CA ARG A 407 5.56 24.79 -1.19
C ARG A 407 6.58 25.48 -0.27
N GLU A 408 6.17 26.53 0.43
CA GLU A 408 7.02 27.38 1.28
C GLU A 408 7.36 26.70 2.62
N THR A 409 6.66 25.63 2.97
CA THR A 409 6.72 25.01 4.30
C THR A 409 7.26 23.57 4.29
N VAL A 410 7.84 23.16 3.15
CA VAL A 410 8.51 21.86 2.98
C VAL A 410 9.90 22.06 2.40
N GLY A 411 10.93 21.62 3.12
CA GLY A 411 12.31 21.89 2.72
C GLY A 411 13.35 21.30 3.68
N TYR A 412 14.62 21.65 3.48
CA TYR A 412 15.69 21.19 4.35
C TYR A 412 16.68 22.31 4.71
N LEU A 413 17.24 22.20 5.90
CA LEU A 413 18.22 23.13 6.46
C LEU A 413 19.58 22.45 6.49
N SER A 414 20.64 23.22 6.28
CA SER A 414 22.02 22.73 6.36
C SER A 414 22.87 23.58 7.28
N GLN A 415 23.63 22.94 8.16
CA GLN A 415 24.43 23.57 9.20
C GLN A 415 25.46 24.55 8.63
N ASN A 416 26.12 24.18 7.53
CA ASN A 416 27.24 24.95 6.96
C ASN A 416 26.82 25.93 5.85
N ASN A 417 25.60 25.83 5.30
CA ASN A 417 25.12 26.71 4.22
C ASN A 417 23.82 27.44 4.61
N GLN A 418 23.77 28.01 5.82
CA GLN A 418 22.56 28.61 6.38
C GLN A 418 21.97 29.72 5.50
N ALA A 419 22.82 30.53 4.85
CA ALA A 419 22.38 31.59 3.95
C ALA A 419 21.51 31.12 2.77
N LYS A 420 21.57 29.83 2.41
CA LYS A 420 20.77 29.23 1.32
C LYS A 420 19.57 28.43 1.80
N ASN A 421 19.38 28.28 3.11
CA ASN A 421 18.32 27.42 3.67
C ASN A 421 16.93 27.78 3.14
N LYS A 422 16.62 29.08 3.05
CA LYS A 422 15.33 29.55 2.52
C LYS A 422 15.09 29.14 1.06
N GLU A 423 16.14 29.09 0.23
CA GLU A 423 16.07 28.67 -1.17
C GLU A 423 15.81 27.16 -1.33
N HIS A 424 16.01 26.37 -0.27
CA HIS A 424 15.80 24.93 -0.32
C HIS A 424 14.32 24.52 -0.19
N PHE A 425 13.44 25.40 0.26
CA PHE A 425 12.03 25.09 0.49
C PHE A 425 11.22 25.14 -0.81
N GLY A 426 10.52 24.06 -1.15
CA GLY A 426 9.59 24.05 -2.28
C GLY A 426 10.19 24.06 -3.68
N TYR A 427 11.52 24.09 -3.82
CA TYR A 427 12.21 24.06 -5.11
C TYR A 427 13.00 22.77 -5.34
N ASN A 428 13.59 22.21 -4.27
CA ASN A 428 14.52 21.10 -4.33
C ASN A 428 14.05 19.94 -3.45
N SER A 429 14.43 18.71 -3.81
CA SER A 429 14.33 17.59 -2.88
C SER A 429 15.01 17.89 -1.54
N MET A 430 14.51 17.29 -0.46
CA MET A 430 15.14 17.40 0.85
C MET A 430 16.37 16.49 0.91
N PHE A 431 17.50 17.03 1.34
CA PHE A 431 18.70 16.24 1.62
C PHE A 431 18.95 16.23 3.12
N ILE A 432 18.73 15.08 3.73
CA ILE A 432 18.75 14.92 5.19
C ILE A 432 19.89 13.99 5.56
N GLY A 433 20.59 14.24 6.66
CA GLY A 433 21.73 13.44 7.12
C GLY A 433 22.99 14.28 7.33
N VAL A 434 24.17 13.69 7.16
CA VAL A 434 25.45 14.38 7.39
C VAL A 434 26.43 14.16 6.24
N ASP A 435 27.06 15.23 5.77
CA ASP A 435 28.20 15.15 4.85
C ASP A 435 29.23 16.25 5.12
N LYS A 436 30.46 16.06 4.62
CA LYS A 436 31.58 16.98 4.85
C LYS A 436 31.35 18.40 4.32
N LYS A 437 30.50 18.58 3.31
CA LYS A 437 30.27 19.88 2.66
C LYS A 437 29.16 20.66 3.38
N ARG A 438 28.02 20.03 3.61
CA ARG A 438 26.82 20.68 4.19
C ARG A 438 26.79 20.64 5.72
N GLY A 439 27.61 19.80 6.35
CA GLY A 439 27.47 19.49 7.77
C GLY A 439 26.23 18.65 8.00
N ILE A 440 25.58 18.84 9.15
CA ILE A 440 24.30 18.19 9.45
C ILE A 440 23.18 18.90 8.67
N SER A 441 22.33 18.12 8.02
CA SER A 441 21.15 18.60 7.29
C SER A 441 19.88 17.94 7.83
N MET A 442 18.83 18.73 8.01
CA MET A 442 17.56 18.34 8.64
C MET A 442 16.39 18.72 7.75
N GLY A 443 15.39 17.86 7.65
CA GLY A 443 14.15 18.15 6.91
C GLY A 443 13.13 18.84 7.80
N VAL A 444 12.34 19.72 7.19
CA VAL A 444 11.25 20.46 7.83
C VAL A 444 10.01 20.31 6.98
N VAL A 445 8.91 19.89 7.60
CA VAL A 445 7.61 19.75 6.95
C VAL A 445 6.54 20.33 7.87
N GLN A 446 5.80 21.34 7.41
CA GLN A 446 4.66 21.87 8.14
C GLN A 446 3.35 21.57 7.40
N PHE A 447 2.37 21.05 8.13
CA PHE A 447 1.01 20.87 7.62
C PHE A 447 0.08 21.94 8.19
N ASP A 448 -0.82 22.45 7.36
CA ASP A 448 -1.95 23.26 7.78
C ASP A 448 -3.12 22.35 8.18
N LEU A 449 -3.55 22.48 9.43
CA LEU A 449 -4.66 21.71 10.01
C LEU A 449 -5.98 22.49 10.00
N SER A 450 -6.03 23.68 9.41
CA SER A 450 -7.21 24.58 9.41
C SER A 450 -8.48 23.94 8.84
N SER A 451 -8.33 22.99 7.91
CA SER A 451 -9.45 22.25 7.31
C SER A 451 -10.05 21.16 8.21
N ILE A 452 -9.46 20.90 9.38
CA ILE A 452 -9.96 19.94 10.36
C ILE A 452 -10.61 20.71 11.52
N VAL A 453 -11.87 20.37 11.83
CA VAL A 453 -12.65 21.07 12.87
C VAL A 453 -12.02 20.88 14.25
N GLU A 454 -11.85 21.95 15.01
CA GLU A 454 -11.38 21.89 16.40
C GLU A 454 -12.29 20.99 17.25
N GLY A 455 -11.70 20.15 18.10
CA GLY A 455 -12.44 19.19 18.93
C GLY A 455 -12.67 17.83 18.26
N SER A 456 -12.31 17.69 16.98
CA SER A 456 -12.37 16.40 16.28
C SER A 456 -11.48 15.35 16.96
N GLN A 457 -11.99 14.13 17.09
CA GLN A 457 -11.23 13.00 17.61
C GLN A 457 -10.42 12.34 16.49
N ILE A 458 -9.09 12.39 16.59
CA ILE A 458 -8.21 11.73 15.61
C ILE A 458 -8.21 10.21 15.84
N LEU A 459 -8.82 9.46 14.93
CA LEU A 459 -8.92 8.00 14.97
C LEU A 459 -7.71 7.33 14.33
N SER A 460 -7.13 7.92 13.28
CA SER A 460 -5.92 7.43 12.62
C SER A 460 -5.13 8.60 12.05
N ALA A 461 -3.81 8.56 12.15
CA ALA A 461 -2.93 9.53 11.51
C ALA A 461 -1.66 8.85 11.00
N GLN A 462 -1.29 9.14 9.75
CA GLN A 462 -0.15 8.53 9.08
C GLN A 462 0.64 9.58 8.30
N PHE A 463 1.93 9.73 8.62
CA PHE A 463 2.83 10.59 7.86
C PHE A 463 3.61 9.76 6.84
N PHE A 464 3.59 10.21 5.59
CA PHE A 464 4.24 9.57 4.47
C PHE A 464 5.31 10.47 3.85
N ILE A 465 6.46 9.89 3.51
CA ILE A 465 7.51 10.55 2.75
C ILE A 465 8.27 9.57 1.85
N TYR A 466 8.69 10.04 0.68
CA TYR A 466 9.27 9.20 -0.36
C TYR A 466 10.79 9.43 -0.53
N PRO A 467 11.65 8.45 -0.19
CA PRO A 467 13.08 8.49 -0.47
C PRO A 467 13.33 8.26 -1.97
N MET A 468 14.21 9.05 -2.62
CA MET A 468 14.37 9.05 -4.09
C MET A 468 15.84 9.08 -4.55
N ASN A 469 16.77 8.57 -3.74
CA ASN A 469 18.19 8.64 -4.05
C ASN A 469 18.55 8.08 -5.44
N ARG A 470 19.04 8.92 -6.37
CA ARG A 470 19.60 8.46 -7.65
C ARG A 470 20.95 7.77 -7.40
N VAL A 471 21.09 6.46 -7.68
CA VAL A 471 22.28 5.55 -7.85
C VAL A 471 23.64 5.87 -7.17
N ALA A 472 23.73 6.82 -6.24
CA ALA A 472 24.99 7.36 -5.69
C ALA A 472 24.93 7.58 -4.18
N ALA A 473 23.81 7.23 -3.54
CA ALA A 473 23.67 7.40 -2.11
C ALA A 473 24.39 6.31 -1.33
N LYS A 474 25.28 6.78 -0.46
CA LYS A 474 26.08 5.94 0.42
C LYS A 474 25.34 5.80 1.75
N ILE A 475 24.24 5.05 1.76
CA ILE A 475 23.52 4.74 2.99
C ILE A 475 24.09 3.44 3.54
N GLU A 476 24.90 3.53 4.59
CA GLU A 476 25.52 2.37 5.22
C GLU A 476 24.92 2.10 6.60
N LYS A 477 25.27 0.95 7.20
CA LYS A 477 24.79 0.44 8.48
C LYS A 477 25.36 1.21 9.68
N TYR A 478 25.11 2.52 9.73
CA TYR A 478 25.40 3.37 10.89
C TYR A 478 24.44 4.57 10.97
N GLY A 479 24.03 4.89 12.19
CA GLY A 479 23.11 5.98 12.48
C GLY A 479 21.66 5.68 12.11
N GLU A 480 20.77 6.57 12.54
CA GLU A 480 19.33 6.37 12.47
C GLU A 480 18.60 7.60 11.94
N TRP A 481 17.36 7.38 11.52
CA TRP A 481 16.45 8.40 11.00
C TRP A 481 15.22 8.51 11.91
N SER A 482 14.83 9.74 12.23
CA SER A 482 13.73 10.04 13.15
C SER A 482 12.88 11.18 12.64
N VAL A 483 11.61 11.19 13.05
CA VAL A 483 10.68 12.29 12.80
C VAL A 483 10.15 12.78 14.14
N ALA A 484 10.24 14.07 14.39
CA ALA A 484 9.81 14.68 15.64
C ALA A 484 8.73 15.73 15.39
N ILE A 485 7.72 15.78 16.26
CA ILE A 485 6.76 16.87 16.36
C ILE A 485 7.40 18.00 17.17
N LEU A 486 7.48 19.19 16.59
CA LEU A 486 7.93 20.40 17.28
C LEU A 486 6.74 21.25 17.72
N ASP A 487 6.96 22.09 18.72
CA ASP A 487 6.03 23.16 19.06
C ASP A 487 6.23 24.32 18.08
N ALA A 488 5.25 24.52 17.19
CA ALA A 488 5.34 25.55 16.16
C ALA A 488 5.35 26.98 16.75
N ASP A 489 4.78 27.19 17.94
CA ASP A 489 4.72 28.50 18.59
C ASP A 489 6.06 28.89 19.24
N GLN A 490 6.95 27.91 19.45
CA GLN A 490 8.31 28.12 20.00
C GLN A 490 9.38 28.22 18.91
N VAL A 491 9.01 28.07 17.63
CA VAL A 491 9.92 28.18 16.49
C VAL A 491 9.66 29.51 15.78
N GLU A 492 10.56 30.48 15.99
CA GLU A 492 10.45 31.82 15.41
C GLU A 492 10.59 31.81 13.87
N ASP A 493 11.55 31.04 13.35
CA ASP A 493 11.81 30.93 11.91
C ASP A 493 12.13 29.48 11.51
N ILE A 494 11.30 28.90 10.63
CA ILE A 494 11.49 27.55 10.09
C ILE A 494 12.65 27.46 9.08
N TYR A 495 13.18 28.60 8.61
CA TYR A 495 14.33 28.69 7.72
C TYR A 495 15.67 28.81 8.47
N ASP A 496 15.64 29.07 9.77
CA ASP A 496 16.84 29.14 10.61
C ASP A 496 17.24 27.74 11.12
N TYR A 497 18.51 27.40 10.93
CA TYR A 497 19.03 26.08 11.31
C TYR A 497 18.99 25.87 12.83
N SER A 498 19.36 26.88 13.61
CA SER A 498 19.48 26.77 15.06
C SER A 498 18.10 26.69 15.71
N CYS A 499 17.14 27.50 15.26
CA CYS A 499 15.75 27.44 15.70
C CYS A 499 15.18 26.01 15.60
N ILE A 500 15.40 25.33 14.47
CA ILE A 500 14.91 23.95 14.28
C ILE A 500 15.78 22.91 14.99
N ALA A 501 17.10 23.07 14.99
CA ALA A 501 18.02 22.10 15.59
C ALA A 501 17.91 22.04 17.11
N ASP A 502 17.73 23.20 17.75
CA ASP A 502 17.69 23.34 19.21
C ASP A 502 16.26 23.25 19.77
N ALA A 503 15.23 23.34 18.91
CA ALA A 503 13.85 23.11 19.31
C ALA A 503 13.69 21.74 19.99
N LYS A 504 13.11 21.77 21.20
CA LYS A 504 12.79 20.57 21.97
C LYS A 504 11.56 19.89 21.36
N PRO A 505 11.64 18.61 20.94
CA PRO A 505 10.47 17.89 20.48
C PRO A 505 9.38 17.80 21.54
N LEU A 506 8.12 18.02 21.12
CA LEU A 506 6.95 17.62 21.90
C LEU A 506 6.86 16.09 21.97
N HIS A 507 7.15 15.42 20.84
CA HIS A 507 7.23 13.96 20.75
C HIS A 507 8.07 13.53 19.54
N THR A 508 8.62 12.31 19.57
CA THR A 508 9.23 11.66 18.40
C THR A 508 8.25 10.59 17.89
N LEU A 509 7.93 10.63 16.60
CA LEU A 509 6.98 9.71 15.98
C LEU A 509 7.55 8.29 15.90
N GLY A 510 6.82 7.34 16.49
CA GLY A 510 7.12 5.92 16.36
C GLY A 510 8.56 5.55 16.74
N GLN A 511 9.15 4.58 16.02
CA GLN A 511 10.54 4.18 16.19
C GLN A 511 11.45 4.88 15.19
N THR A 512 12.72 5.01 15.56
CA THR A 512 13.76 5.41 14.62
C THR A 512 14.03 4.29 13.62
N ILE A 513 14.52 4.66 12.45
CA ILE A 513 14.83 3.73 11.36
C ILE A 513 16.34 3.64 11.23
N GLU A 514 16.89 2.44 11.36
CA GLU A 514 18.31 2.19 11.08
C GLU A 514 18.63 2.53 9.62
N SER A 515 19.79 3.16 9.39
CA SER A 515 20.10 3.69 8.06
C SER A 515 20.08 2.66 6.94
N ASP A 516 20.61 1.45 7.14
CA ASP A 516 20.63 0.38 6.13
C ASP A 516 19.24 -0.23 5.85
N LYS A 517 18.20 0.19 6.59
CA LYS A 517 16.79 -0.16 6.35
C LYS A 517 16.05 0.91 5.56
N LEU A 518 16.64 2.09 5.40
CA LEU A 518 16.07 3.18 4.62
C LEU A 518 16.51 3.07 3.15
N THR A 519 15.63 2.56 2.31
CA THR A 519 15.93 2.33 0.89
C THR A 519 15.12 3.24 -0.02
N GLN A 520 15.71 3.63 -1.15
CA GLN A 520 15.07 4.42 -2.17
C GLN A 520 13.79 3.77 -2.72
N GLY A 521 12.80 4.61 -2.88
CA GLY A 521 11.46 4.38 -3.38
C GLY A 521 10.69 3.20 -2.79
N ILE A 522 10.90 3.02 -1.49
CA ILE A 522 9.88 2.46 -0.60
C ILE A 522 9.31 3.66 0.14
N TRP A 523 7.99 3.85 0.12
CA TRP A 523 7.35 4.90 0.92
C TRP A 523 7.62 4.65 2.40
N MET A 524 8.15 5.66 3.08
CA MET A 524 8.31 5.61 4.52
C MET A 524 7.02 6.10 5.16
N LYS A 525 6.54 5.33 6.14
CA LYS A 525 5.29 5.57 6.85
C LYS A 525 5.56 5.62 8.35
N TRP A 526 5.15 6.69 9.00
CA TRP A 526 5.06 6.79 10.46
C TRP A 526 3.60 6.76 10.88
N LEU A 527 3.21 5.73 11.62
CA LEU A 527 1.88 5.59 12.20
C LEU A 527 1.84 6.27 13.57
N PHE A 528 0.84 7.11 13.78
CA PHE A 528 0.67 7.81 15.05
C PHE A 528 0.01 6.89 16.08
N ASN A 529 0.66 6.67 17.22
CA ASN A 529 0.11 5.93 18.35
C ASN A 529 -0.96 6.76 19.11
N GLY A 530 -1.54 6.22 20.20
CA GLY A 530 -2.57 6.93 20.98
C GLY A 530 -2.13 8.27 21.59
N VAL A 531 -0.86 8.37 22.03
CA VAL A 531 -0.30 9.59 22.61
C VAL A 531 -0.07 10.64 21.52
N GLU A 532 0.49 10.23 20.39
CA GLU A 532 0.75 11.09 19.24
C GLU A 532 -0.55 11.60 18.61
N ARG A 533 -1.59 10.77 18.51
CA ARG A 533 -2.93 11.19 18.06
C ARG A 533 -3.56 12.20 19.03
N SER A 534 -3.42 11.98 20.33
CA SER A 534 -3.89 12.93 21.35
C SER A 534 -3.14 14.27 21.29
N LEU A 535 -1.85 14.24 20.99
CA LEU A 535 -1.06 15.45 20.75
C LEU A 535 -1.54 16.17 19.47
N LEU A 536 -1.72 15.45 18.37
CA LEU A 536 -2.24 16.02 17.12
C LEU A 536 -3.62 16.66 17.30
N ALA A 537 -4.51 16.04 18.08
CA ALA A 537 -5.81 16.61 18.42
C ALA A 537 -5.69 17.96 19.16
N LYS A 538 -4.68 18.13 20.03
CA LYS A 538 -4.40 19.42 20.68
C LYS A 538 -3.87 20.46 19.70
N LEU A 539 -3.05 20.04 18.74
CA LEU A 539 -2.48 20.92 17.70
C LEU A 539 -3.52 21.44 16.71
N LEU A 540 -4.73 20.84 16.65
CA LEU A 540 -5.85 21.38 15.86
C LEU A 540 -6.17 22.84 16.26
N LYS A 541 -6.02 23.20 17.54
CA LYS A 541 -6.22 24.57 18.03
C LYS A 541 -5.20 25.57 17.46
N GLN A 542 -3.96 25.12 17.30
CA GLN A 542 -2.87 25.90 16.71
C GLN A 542 -2.93 25.91 15.17
N LYS A 543 -3.77 25.05 14.58
CA LYS A 543 -3.98 24.88 13.13
C LYS A 543 -2.72 24.46 12.37
N ARG A 544 -1.66 24.01 13.06
CA ARG A 544 -0.36 23.70 12.46
C ARG A 544 0.27 22.47 13.09
N LEU A 545 0.83 21.61 12.25
CA LEU A 545 1.72 20.51 12.66
C LEU A 545 3.10 20.75 12.05
N LEU A 546 4.12 20.96 12.88
CA LEU A 546 5.50 21.12 12.44
C LEU A 546 6.31 19.85 12.72
N LEU A 547 6.85 19.24 11.66
CA LEU A 547 7.68 18.04 11.73
C LEU A 547 9.14 18.35 11.40
N ARG A 548 10.02 17.76 12.19
CA ARG A 548 11.48 17.77 11.99
C ARG A 548 11.95 16.37 11.65
N LEU A 549 12.51 16.20 10.46
CA LEU A 549 13.12 14.95 10.01
C LEU A 549 14.63 15.01 10.22
N GLN A 550 15.19 14.05 10.93
CA GLN A 550 16.59 14.05 11.32
C GLN A 550 17.24 12.71 11.02
N GLY A 551 18.33 12.75 10.25
CA GLY A 551 19.21 11.61 10.02
C GLY A 551 20.43 11.60 10.93
N PRO A 552 21.46 10.80 10.60
CA PRO A 552 22.71 10.74 11.36
C PRO A 552 23.41 12.09 11.48
N LYS A 553 23.99 12.38 12.64
CA LYS A 553 24.70 13.64 12.93
C LYS A 553 26.22 13.57 12.84
N LYS A 554 26.79 12.36 12.73
CA LYS A 554 28.24 12.12 12.76
C LYS A 554 28.62 11.12 11.68
N LEU A 555 29.81 11.29 11.11
CA LEU A 555 30.41 10.37 10.15
C LEU A 555 31.50 9.54 10.84
N PRO A 556 31.51 8.21 10.65
CA PRO A 556 32.67 7.39 11.01
C PRO A 556 33.94 7.84 10.27
N LEU A 557 35.10 7.52 10.84
CA LEU A 557 36.39 7.83 10.23
C LEU A 557 36.47 7.26 8.80
N GLY A 558 36.91 8.07 7.84
CA GLY A 558 37.05 7.69 6.44
C GLY A 558 35.77 7.75 5.60
N LYS A 559 34.61 8.09 6.19
CA LYS A 559 33.36 8.32 5.45
C LYS A 559 33.19 9.80 5.09
N ASP A 560 32.49 10.07 3.99
CA ASP A 560 32.31 11.42 3.42
C ASP A 560 30.85 11.89 3.44
N SER A 561 29.89 10.98 3.46
CA SER A 561 28.45 11.27 3.43
C SER A 561 27.62 10.12 4.01
N GLN A 562 26.48 10.47 4.60
CA GLN A 562 25.38 9.60 5.00
C GLN A 562 24.08 10.42 4.84
N VAL A 563 23.71 10.69 3.59
CA VAL A 563 22.60 11.59 3.22
C VAL A 563 21.56 10.86 2.38
N MET A 564 20.29 11.02 2.74
CA MET A 564 19.13 10.56 1.98
C MET A 564 18.42 11.74 1.33
N GLN A 565 18.13 11.60 0.04
CA GLN A 565 17.29 12.50 -0.71
C GLN A 565 15.82 12.06 -0.62
N PHE A 566 14.93 12.97 -0.26
CA PHE A 566 13.50 12.75 -0.24
C PHE A 566 12.81 13.69 -1.24
N ASP A 567 11.90 13.14 -2.05
CA ASP A 567 11.13 13.94 -2.97
C ASP A 567 10.09 14.77 -2.19
N ILE A 568 9.86 16.01 -2.66
CA ILE A 568 8.84 16.91 -2.13
C ILE A 568 7.73 17.20 -3.13
N GLY A 569 7.82 16.67 -4.36
CA GLY A 569 6.81 16.78 -5.41
C GLY A 569 6.55 18.20 -5.92
N TYR A 570 7.46 19.14 -5.64
CA TYR A 570 7.46 20.54 -6.10
C TYR A 570 8.76 20.86 -6.85
N GLY A 571 8.73 21.93 -7.66
CA GLY A 571 9.90 22.41 -8.41
C GLY A 571 10.25 21.55 -9.63
N SER A 572 11.26 22.00 -10.39
CA SER A 572 11.76 21.30 -11.58
C SER A 572 12.47 19.98 -11.28
N PHE A 573 12.85 19.76 -10.01
CA PHE A 573 13.54 18.57 -9.54
C PHE A 573 12.63 17.53 -8.86
N GLY A 574 11.37 17.89 -8.58
CA GLY A 574 10.39 16.98 -7.99
C GLY A 574 9.74 16.07 -9.04
N SER A 575 9.39 14.85 -8.68
CA SER A 575 8.77 13.87 -9.60
C SER A 575 7.24 14.04 -9.74
N GLY A 576 6.70 15.13 -9.20
CA GLY A 576 5.30 15.55 -9.30
C GLY A 576 4.45 15.24 -8.06
N LEU A 577 3.15 15.54 -8.18
CA LEU A 577 2.15 15.48 -7.09
C LEU A 577 2.15 14.15 -6.32
N HIS A 578 2.39 13.03 -7.00
CA HIS A 578 2.34 11.69 -6.41
C HIS A 578 3.45 11.41 -5.39
N TYR A 579 4.49 12.24 -5.31
CA TYR A 579 5.64 12.03 -4.42
C TYR A 579 5.73 13.07 -3.30
N ARG A 580 4.68 13.88 -3.10
CA ARG A 580 4.63 14.87 -2.02
C ARG A 580 4.51 14.18 -0.66
N PRO A 581 5.28 14.64 0.36
CA PRO A 581 5.01 14.28 1.74
C PRO A 581 3.55 14.58 2.06
N ASN A 582 2.89 13.68 2.77
CA ASN A 582 1.48 13.82 3.09
C ASN A 582 1.15 13.26 4.47
N LEU A 583 0.11 13.82 5.06
CA LEU A 583 -0.47 13.37 6.32
C LEU A 583 -1.90 12.90 6.04
N GLU A 584 -2.13 11.60 6.17
CA GLU A 584 -3.47 11.02 6.06
C GLU A 584 -4.11 10.90 7.44
N LEU A 585 -5.32 11.43 7.56
CA LEU A 585 -6.11 11.45 8.79
C LEU A 585 -7.44 10.74 8.57
N VAL A 586 -7.84 9.93 9.55
CA VAL A 586 -9.24 9.51 9.77
C VAL A 586 -9.63 10.04 11.14
N TYR A 587 -10.76 10.73 11.22
CA TYR A 587 -11.20 11.42 12.44
C TYR A 587 -12.72 11.45 12.54
N GLN A 588 -13.23 11.54 13.77
CA GLN A 588 -14.63 11.82 14.03
C GLN A 588 -14.79 13.32 14.28
N LEU A 589 -15.84 13.93 13.72
CA LEU A 589 -16.19 15.32 14.01
C LEU A 589 -16.58 15.49 15.49
N PRO A 590 -16.51 16.72 16.05
CA PRO A 590 -16.92 16.96 17.42
C PRO A 590 -18.36 16.51 17.65
N GLU A 591 -18.59 15.69 18.68
CA GLU A 591 -19.93 15.25 19.05
C GLU A 591 -20.72 16.39 19.67
N GLN A 592 -21.99 16.44 19.31
CA GLN A 592 -23.03 17.23 19.96
C GLN A 592 -23.93 16.28 20.74
N GLN A 593 -24.51 16.77 21.84
CA GLN A 593 -25.39 15.97 22.68
C GLN A 593 -26.81 16.55 22.66
N LEU A 594 -27.77 15.67 22.45
CA LEU A 594 -29.20 15.93 22.57
C LEU A 594 -29.76 15.14 23.75
N ALA A 595 -30.47 15.82 24.64
CA ALA A 595 -31.15 15.19 25.75
C ALA A 595 -32.66 15.39 25.62
N LEU A 596 -33.38 14.31 25.37
CA LEU A 596 -34.83 14.30 25.16
C LEU A 596 -35.54 13.87 26.44
N SER A 597 -36.58 14.60 26.80
CA SER A 597 -37.57 14.18 27.78
C SER A 597 -38.69 13.41 27.08
N PRO A 598 -39.32 12.44 27.75
CA PRO A 598 -40.42 11.69 27.19
C PRO A 598 -41.61 12.63 26.97
N LEU A 599 -42.21 12.51 25.78
CA LEU A 599 -43.42 13.21 25.39
C LEU A 599 -44.65 12.64 26.13
N SER A 600 -44.68 11.32 26.30
CA SER A 600 -45.74 10.64 27.04
C SER A 600 -45.20 9.41 27.76
N CYS A 601 -45.82 9.11 28.90
CA CYS A 601 -45.53 7.96 29.74
C CYS A 601 -46.85 7.30 30.11
N ASN A 602 -47.00 6.01 29.83
CA ASN A 602 -48.23 5.28 30.09
C ASN A 602 -47.96 3.98 30.84
N THR A 603 -48.85 3.63 31.76
CA THR A 603 -48.90 2.30 32.39
C THR A 603 -50.08 1.55 31.81
N ILE A 604 -49.80 0.43 31.17
CA ILE A 604 -50.76 -0.30 30.37
C ILE A 604 -51.09 -1.61 31.08
N TYR A 605 -52.29 -1.66 31.66
CA TYR A 605 -52.91 -2.86 32.21
C TYR A 605 -53.77 -3.52 31.15
N LYS A 606 -54.22 -4.75 31.42
CA LYS A 606 -55.07 -5.52 30.50
C LYS A 606 -56.41 -4.85 30.19
N ASP A 607 -56.95 -4.10 31.13
CA ASP A 607 -58.29 -3.49 31.10
C ASP A 607 -58.26 -1.96 30.98
N LYS A 608 -57.12 -1.31 31.22
CA LYS A 608 -56.99 0.16 31.22
C LYS A 608 -55.59 0.66 30.91
N VAL A 609 -55.50 1.90 30.44
CA VAL A 609 -54.25 2.65 30.27
C VAL A 609 -54.27 3.84 31.21
N VAL A 610 -53.22 3.99 32.01
CA VAL A 610 -53.05 5.12 32.93
C VAL A 610 -52.00 6.06 32.35
N ALA A 611 -52.44 7.23 31.90
CA ALA A 611 -51.58 8.29 31.40
C ALA A 611 -50.78 8.95 32.53
N ASP A 612 -49.64 9.56 32.16
CA ASP A 612 -48.70 10.27 33.04
C ASP A 612 -48.13 9.42 34.19
N LYS A 613 -48.23 8.09 34.09
CA LYS A 613 -47.68 7.14 35.04
C LYS A 613 -46.85 6.10 34.31
N LEU A 614 -45.63 5.82 34.79
CA LEU A 614 -44.75 4.81 34.25
C LEU A 614 -44.52 3.70 35.29
N ALA A 615 -45.20 2.57 35.11
CA ALA A 615 -44.98 1.38 35.92
C ALA A 615 -44.94 0.13 35.04
N SER A 616 -44.21 -0.89 35.48
CA SER A 616 -44.15 -2.18 34.79
C SER A 616 -43.93 -3.32 35.79
N GLY A 617 -44.34 -4.54 35.43
CA GLY A 617 -44.32 -5.65 36.36
C GLY A 617 -45.46 -6.64 36.14
N PHE A 618 -45.99 -7.15 37.24
CA PHE A 618 -47.17 -8.01 37.28
C PHE A 618 -48.19 -7.42 38.25
N ASP A 619 -49.46 -7.40 37.86
CA ASP A 619 -50.57 -7.00 38.73
C ASP A 619 -50.96 -8.12 39.72
N ALA A 620 -52.00 -7.88 40.53
CA ALA A 620 -52.44 -8.82 41.56
C ALA A 620 -52.93 -10.16 40.97
N GLU A 621 -53.46 -10.13 39.76
CA GLU A 621 -53.92 -11.29 38.99
C GLU A 621 -52.78 -12.02 38.26
N GLY A 622 -51.58 -11.44 38.25
CA GLY A 622 -50.40 -11.98 37.58
C GLY A 622 -50.35 -11.71 36.08
N ASP A 623 -51.23 -10.83 35.57
CA ASP A 623 -51.16 -10.32 34.22
C ASP A 623 -49.99 -9.31 34.13
N ILE A 624 -49.28 -9.30 32.98
CA ILE A 624 -48.15 -8.40 32.76
C ILE A 624 -48.65 -6.96 32.65
N VAL A 625 -48.02 -6.03 33.37
CA VAL A 625 -48.21 -4.58 33.23
C VAL A 625 -47.04 -4.01 32.44
N TYR A 626 -47.33 -3.30 31.34
CA TYR A 626 -46.31 -2.67 30.50
C TYR A 626 -46.15 -1.20 30.85
N GLY A 627 -44.89 -0.75 30.93
CA GLY A 627 -44.58 0.68 30.93
C GLY A 627 -44.29 1.12 29.50
N GLN A 628 -44.83 2.24 29.06
CA GLN A 628 -44.56 2.80 27.74
C GLN A 628 -44.03 4.23 27.86
N MET A 629 -42.99 4.54 27.11
CA MET A 629 -42.45 5.90 26.95
C MET A 629 -42.39 6.24 25.46
N SER A 630 -42.72 7.47 25.10
CA SER A 630 -42.49 7.99 23.75
C SER A 630 -41.57 9.20 23.80
N PHE A 631 -40.65 9.28 22.85
CA PHE A 631 -39.81 10.45 22.64
C PHE A 631 -40.02 10.95 21.22
N ASP A 632 -39.90 12.26 21.02
CA ASP A 632 -39.92 12.86 19.70
C ASP A 632 -38.72 13.80 19.56
N LEU A 633 -38.18 13.87 18.36
CA LEU A 633 -37.14 14.83 18.00
C LEU A 633 -37.80 16.17 17.73
N ASN A 634 -38.17 16.88 18.80
CA ASN A 634 -38.72 18.25 18.74
C ASN A 634 -37.65 19.31 18.40
N VAL A 635 -36.58 18.92 17.72
CA VAL A 635 -35.45 19.76 17.32
C VAL A 635 -35.23 19.55 15.82
N ASP A 636 -35.00 20.65 15.10
CA ASP A 636 -34.67 20.63 13.68
C ASP A 636 -33.27 20.03 13.47
N LEU A 637 -33.22 18.69 13.34
CA LEU A 637 -32.02 17.92 13.02
C LEU A 637 -32.13 17.44 11.57
N PRO A 638 -31.26 17.91 10.66
CA PRO A 638 -31.31 17.51 9.27
C PRO A 638 -31.07 16.00 9.10
N VAL A 639 -32.08 15.27 8.63
CA VAL A 639 -32.05 13.79 8.51
C VAL A 639 -30.87 13.27 7.70
N ASP A 640 -30.44 14.00 6.67
CA ASP A 640 -29.35 13.62 5.76
C ASP A 640 -27.96 14.03 6.28
N ARG A 641 -27.89 14.83 7.35
CA ARG A 641 -26.63 15.28 7.95
C ARG A 641 -26.46 14.88 9.42
N THR A 642 -27.47 14.34 10.09
CA THR A 642 -27.34 13.97 11.51
C THR A 642 -27.00 12.49 11.66
N VAL A 643 -25.76 12.18 12.05
CA VAL A 643 -25.31 10.81 12.31
C VAL A 643 -25.26 10.55 13.81
N PHE A 644 -26.06 9.61 14.31
CA PHE A 644 -26.00 9.20 15.71
C PHE A 644 -24.74 8.37 15.99
N THR A 645 -23.95 8.79 16.96
CA THR A 645 -22.70 8.12 17.36
C THR A 645 -22.90 7.25 18.59
N ASN A 646 -23.77 7.67 19.51
CA ASN A 646 -24.11 6.94 20.73
C ASN A 646 -25.53 7.29 21.19
N ALA A 647 -26.17 6.39 21.95
CA ALA A 647 -27.43 6.69 22.61
C ALA A 647 -27.54 5.93 23.95
N CYS A 648 -28.17 6.57 24.92
CA CYS A 648 -28.41 6.01 26.24
C CYS A 648 -29.78 6.45 26.75
N LEU A 649 -30.63 5.48 27.06
CA LEU A 649 -31.87 5.72 27.79
C LEU A 649 -31.59 5.58 29.29
N THR A 650 -31.85 6.63 30.05
CA THR A 650 -31.72 6.63 31.50
C THR A 650 -33.11 6.61 32.13
N VAL A 651 -33.36 5.62 32.99
CA VAL A 651 -34.63 5.47 33.73
C VAL A 651 -34.32 5.26 35.21
N ARG A 652 -35.16 5.80 36.08
CA ARG A 652 -35.02 5.63 37.52
C ARG A 652 -36.18 4.85 38.12
N CYS A 653 -35.84 3.96 39.04
CA CYS A 653 -36.77 3.21 39.87
C CYS A 653 -37.14 4.02 41.12
N CYS A 654 -38.42 4.12 41.42
CA CYS A 654 -38.97 4.93 42.53
C CYS A 654 -39.38 4.09 43.75
N ASN A 655 -39.42 2.76 43.64
CA ASN A 655 -39.78 1.85 44.74
C ASN A 655 -39.00 0.54 44.67
N SER A 656 -38.81 -0.11 45.81
CA SER A 656 -38.33 -1.50 45.83
C SER A 656 -39.50 -2.47 45.69
N ILE A 657 -39.30 -3.55 44.94
CA ILE A 657 -40.26 -4.66 44.90
C ILE A 657 -39.99 -5.58 46.10
N ALA A 658 -41.02 -5.91 46.87
CA ALA A 658 -40.95 -6.85 48.00
C ALA A 658 -41.03 -8.34 47.57
N SER A 659 -40.91 -8.64 46.27
CA SER A 659 -41.04 -10.01 45.75
C SER A 659 -39.82 -10.85 46.12
N ALA A 660 -40.07 -12.05 46.65
CA ALA A 660 -39.04 -13.08 46.89
C ALA A 660 -38.59 -13.81 45.62
N ARG A 661 -39.20 -13.49 44.47
CA ARG A 661 -38.95 -14.16 43.18
C ARG A 661 -38.09 -13.28 42.28
N ASP A 662 -37.29 -13.91 41.42
CA ASP A 662 -36.48 -13.19 40.44
C ASP A 662 -37.38 -12.64 39.32
N VAL A 663 -37.54 -11.32 39.32
CA VAL A 663 -38.28 -10.59 38.28
C VAL A 663 -37.30 -9.72 37.55
N ARG A 664 -37.34 -9.80 36.23
CA ARG A 664 -36.41 -9.14 35.33
C ARG A 664 -37.15 -8.16 34.44
N PHE A 665 -36.48 -7.06 34.10
CA PHE A 665 -37.05 -5.96 33.32
C PHE A 665 -36.18 -5.71 32.09
N THR A 666 -36.83 -5.68 30.93
CA THR A 666 -36.19 -5.35 29.65
C THR A 666 -36.85 -4.12 29.04
N ILE A 667 -36.07 -3.30 28.34
CA ILE A 667 -36.59 -2.21 27.53
C ILE A 667 -36.50 -2.62 26.06
N GLU A 668 -37.62 -2.48 25.35
CA GLU A 668 -37.72 -2.78 23.92
C GLU A 668 -37.96 -1.48 23.14
N LEU A 669 -37.19 -1.27 22.07
CA LEU A 669 -37.52 -0.29 21.02
C LEU A 669 -38.53 -0.93 20.07
N VAL A 670 -39.64 -0.23 19.82
CA VAL A 670 -40.80 -0.81 19.14
C VAL A 670 -41.45 0.17 18.16
N GLU A 671 -42.19 -0.36 17.20
CA GLU A 671 -43.18 0.40 16.43
C GLU A 671 -44.58 0.09 16.97
N LEU A 672 -45.32 1.12 17.35
CA LEU A 672 -46.68 0.99 17.89
C LEU A 672 -47.69 1.66 16.96
N ARG A 673 -48.82 0.99 16.77
CA ARG A 673 -49.99 1.56 16.09
C ARG A 673 -50.87 2.38 17.04
N ASP A 674 -51.05 1.84 18.25
CA ASP A 674 -51.82 2.47 19.32
C ASP A 674 -51.23 2.09 20.69
N VAL A 675 -51.51 2.88 21.71
CA VAL A 675 -51.00 2.71 23.08
C VAL A 675 -52.08 2.02 23.92
N ASP A 676 -52.33 0.75 23.64
CA ASP A 676 -53.21 -0.13 24.45
C ASP A 676 -52.61 -1.52 24.65
N TYR A 677 -53.24 -2.30 25.52
CA TYR A 677 -52.74 -3.61 25.91
C TYR A 677 -52.61 -4.60 24.75
N GLN A 678 -53.56 -4.64 23.81
CA GLN A 678 -53.54 -5.59 22.70
C GLN A 678 -52.44 -5.23 21.71
N HIS A 679 -52.35 -3.95 21.34
CA HIS A 679 -51.31 -3.48 20.42
C HIS A 679 -49.91 -3.61 21.01
N VAL A 680 -49.73 -3.28 22.30
CA VAL A 680 -48.45 -3.51 22.98
C VAL A 680 -48.17 -5.01 23.04
N LYS A 681 -49.11 -5.87 23.43
CA LYS A 681 -48.87 -7.31 23.50
C LYS A 681 -48.51 -7.93 22.13
N GLN A 682 -49.07 -7.42 21.04
CA GLN A 682 -48.87 -7.92 19.67
C GLN A 682 -47.84 -7.11 18.86
N ARG A 683 -47.14 -6.16 19.50
CA ARG A 683 -46.21 -5.22 18.87
C ARG A 683 -45.12 -5.92 18.04
N GLN A 684 -44.67 -5.24 16.99
CA GLN A 684 -43.44 -5.60 16.32
C GLN A 684 -42.26 -5.04 17.13
N LYS A 685 -41.54 -5.94 17.79
CA LYS A 685 -40.29 -5.60 18.46
C LYS A 685 -39.21 -5.34 17.40
N ILE A 686 -38.55 -4.20 17.51
CA ILE A 686 -37.36 -3.90 16.72
C ILE A 686 -36.14 -4.53 17.40
N GLU A 687 -35.80 -4.08 18.61
CA GLU A 687 -34.64 -4.58 19.36
C GLU A 687 -34.77 -4.37 20.88
N TYR A 688 -34.04 -5.13 21.69
CA TYR A 688 -33.81 -4.86 23.12
C TYR A 688 -32.71 -3.82 23.32
N ILE A 689 -32.94 -2.84 24.17
CA ILE A 689 -31.95 -1.81 24.47
C ILE A 689 -31.16 -2.16 25.74
N GLY A 690 -29.84 -2.18 25.63
CA GLY A 690 -28.93 -2.36 26.76
C GLY A 690 -28.98 -3.77 27.34
N TYR A 691 -29.23 -3.87 28.65
CA TYR A 691 -29.21 -5.12 29.40
C TYR A 691 -30.49 -5.29 30.22
N GLU A 692 -30.75 -6.53 30.63
CA GLU A 692 -31.86 -6.87 31.50
C GLU A 692 -31.55 -6.52 32.96
N VAL A 693 -32.48 -5.86 33.65
CA VAL A 693 -32.32 -5.43 35.04
C VAL A 693 -33.17 -6.31 35.96
N SER A 694 -32.55 -6.93 36.96
CA SER A 694 -33.27 -7.69 38.01
C SER A 694 -33.81 -6.80 39.11
N ASN A 695 -34.85 -7.28 39.81
CA ASN A 695 -35.32 -6.68 41.06
C ASN A 695 -34.23 -6.58 42.15
N GLU A 696 -33.20 -7.43 42.14
CA GLU A 696 -32.01 -7.27 42.99
C GLU A 696 -31.21 -6.03 42.62
N GLN A 697 -30.89 -5.85 41.33
CA GLN A 697 -30.15 -4.68 40.84
C GLN A 697 -30.93 -3.38 41.01
N LEU A 698 -32.27 -3.42 40.93
CA LEU A 698 -33.14 -2.27 41.24
C LEU A 698 -33.05 -1.84 42.71
N ARG A 699 -32.64 -2.72 43.63
CA ARG A 699 -32.42 -2.38 45.05
C ARG A 699 -31.04 -1.76 45.29
N GLU A 700 -30.05 -2.15 44.50
CA GLU A 700 -28.66 -1.66 44.64
C GLU A 700 -28.51 -0.21 44.16
N ARG A 701 -29.23 0.17 43.10
CA ARG A 701 -29.18 1.50 42.51
C ARG A 701 -30.54 1.89 41.98
N ALA A 702 -30.91 3.15 42.15
CA ALA A 702 -32.17 3.68 41.65
C ALA A 702 -32.08 4.03 40.15
N GLU A 703 -30.93 4.46 39.65
CA GLU A 703 -30.75 4.92 38.27
C GLU A 703 -30.07 3.86 37.40
N HIS A 704 -30.63 3.65 36.20
CA HIS A 704 -30.15 2.66 35.23
C HIS A 704 -29.95 3.30 33.87
N HIS A 705 -28.81 2.95 33.24
CA HIS A 705 -28.43 3.39 31.91
C HIS A 705 -28.51 2.22 30.94
N PHE A 706 -29.37 2.33 29.94
CA PHE A 706 -29.55 1.36 28.87
C PHE A 706 -28.84 1.91 27.62
N ILE A 707 -27.63 1.42 27.38
CA ILE A 707 -26.78 1.83 26.26
C ILE A 707 -27.22 1.09 25.00
N PHE A 708 -27.36 1.82 23.89
CA PHE A 708 -27.77 1.26 22.61
C PHE A 708 -26.57 0.55 21.96
N ASP A 709 -26.81 -0.63 21.40
CA ASP A 709 -25.84 -1.29 20.53
C ASP A 709 -25.88 -0.70 19.11
N SER A 710 -24.99 -1.16 18.24
CA SER A 710 -24.87 -0.62 16.88
C SER A 710 -26.13 -0.81 16.03
N TYR A 711 -26.89 -1.89 16.25
CA TYR A 711 -28.13 -2.16 15.51
C TYR A 711 -29.26 -1.27 16.02
N SER A 712 -29.45 -1.20 17.33
CA SER A 712 -30.44 -0.32 17.98
C SER A 712 -30.24 1.14 17.59
N LEU A 713 -28.98 1.58 17.47
CA LEU A 713 -28.65 2.94 17.05
C LEU A 713 -29.03 3.21 15.58
N GLN A 714 -28.81 2.22 14.69
CA GLN A 714 -29.23 2.33 13.28
C GLN A 714 -30.75 2.39 13.14
N GLU A 715 -31.47 1.60 13.94
CA GLU A 715 -32.93 1.64 13.95
C GLU A 715 -33.48 2.97 14.51
N LEU A 716 -32.83 3.52 15.54
CA LEU A 716 -33.16 4.86 16.04
C LEU A 716 -32.97 5.94 14.96
N GLU A 717 -31.88 5.83 14.18
CA GLU A 717 -31.62 6.70 13.03
C GLU A 717 -32.63 6.52 11.90
N ARG A 718 -33.05 5.27 11.61
CA ARG A 718 -34.10 4.96 10.63
C ARG A 718 -35.43 5.58 11.03
N LEU A 719 -35.80 5.48 12.31
CA LEU A 719 -37.01 6.11 12.85
C LEU A 719 -36.94 7.64 12.73
N HIS A 720 -35.79 8.24 12.99
CA HIS A 720 -35.57 9.67 12.75
C HIS A 720 -35.75 10.04 11.27
N GLN A 721 -35.19 9.26 10.35
CA GLN A 721 -35.34 9.47 8.91
C GLN A 721 -36.80 9.35 8.46
N ALA A 722 -37.56 8.44 9.07
CA ALA A 722 -39.00 8.28 8.85
C ALA A 722 -39.86 9.29 9.64
N GLN A 723 -39.25 10.20 10.40
CA GLN A 723 -39.92 11.18 11.27
C GLN A 723 -40.96 10.53 12.20
N THR A 724 -40.63 9.33 12.71
CA THR A 724 -41.49 8.55 13.59
C THR A 724 -41.03 8.71 15.04
N PRO A 725 -41.94 8.96 16.00
CA PRO A 725 -41.60 9.00 17.42
C PRO A 725 -40.95 7.69 17.90
N PHE A 726 -40.04 7.80 18.86
CA PHE A 726 -39.36 6.65 19.44
C PHE A 726 -40.20 6.07 20.58
N TYR A 727 -40.70 4.86 20.41
CA TYR A 727 -41.47 4.16 21.43
C TYR A 727 -40.62 3.13 22.17
N PHE A 728 -40.65 3.18 23.49
CA PHE A 728 -39.99 2.21 24.36
C PHE A 728 -41.02 1.51 25.24
N ILE A 729 -40.93 0.18 25.33
CA ILE A 729 -41.74 -0.63 26.22
C ILE A 729 -40.86 -1.25 27.29
N ILE A 730 -41.16 -0.96 28.56
CA ILE A 730 -40.61 -1.66 29.71
C ILE A 730 -41.51 -2.86 30.00
N ARG A 731 -40.94 -4.06 29.87
CA ARG A 731 -41.62 -5.33 30.11
C ARG A 731 -40.94 -6.09 31.25
N ALA A 732 -41.75 -6.75 32.07
CA ALA A 732 -41.27 -7.72 33.05
C ALA A 732 -41.32 -9.17 32.53
N THR A 733 -40.37 -9.97 32.97
CA THR A 733 -40.27 -11.43 32.78
C THR A 733 -39.98 -12.07 34.14
N ALA A 734 -40.48 -13.28 34.37
CA ALA A 734 -40.27 -14.04 35.60
C ALA A 734 -40.26 -15.54 35.32
N GLU A 735 -39.48 -16.30 36.09
CA GLU A 735 -39.35 -17.77 35.96
C GLU A 735 -40.62 -18.52 36.42
N SER A 736 -41.50 -17.85 37.17
CA SER A 736 -42.82 -18.34 37.63
C SER A 736 -43.87 -17.21 37.58
N GLN A 737 -45.17 -17.52 37.69
CA GLN A 737 -46.27 -16.52 37.69
C GLN A 737 -46.16 -15.58 38.90
N ALA A 738 -45.34 -14.54 38.79
CA ALA A 738 -45.25 -13.48 39.77
C ALA A 738 -46.55 -12.68 39.75
N THR A 739 -47.02 -12.32 40.94
CA THR A 739 -48.23 -11.52 41.18
C THR A 739 -47.84 -10.39 42.12
N ASP A 740 -48.50 -9.23 41.98
CA ASP A 740 -48.29 -8.05 42.83
C ASP A 740 -46.81 -7.59 42.89
N ALA A 741 -46.16 -7.63 41.73
CA ALA A 741 -44.74 -7.30 41.57
C ALA A 741 -44.58 -6.13 40.60
N LEU A 742 -44.99 -4.93 41.04
CA LEU A 742 -45.00 -3.70 40.23
C LEU A 742 -43.89 -2.72 40.62
N VAL A 743 -43.08 -2.32 39.64
CA VAL A 743 -42.10 -1.23 39.76
C VAL A 743 -42.72 0.05 39.24
N ASN A 744 -42.61 1.11 40.02
CA ASN A 744 -42.86 2.47 39.57
C ASN A 744 -41.53 3.08 39.13
N TRP A 745 -41.51 3.61 37.92
CA TRP A 745 -40.39 4.34 37.35
C TRP A 745 -40.68 5.84 37.44
N THR A 746 -39.67 6.68 37.15
CA THR A 746 -39.87 8.13 37.10
C THR A 746 -40.82 8.51 35.96
N ASN A 747 -41.85 9.26 36.29
CA ASN A 747 -42.86 9.74 35.36
C ASN A 747 -42.33 10.89 34.50
N CYS A 748 -43.04 11.17 33.41
CA CYS A 748 -42.76 12.27 32.50
C CYS A 748 -42.74 13.67 33.16
N GLN A 749 -43.47 13.85 34.27
CA GLN A 749 -43.61 15.13 34.98
C GLN A 749 -42.78 15.22 36.28
N ASP A 750 -42.02 14.17 36.61
CA ASP A 750 -41.20 14.17 37.82
C ASP A 750 -40.00 15.13 37.68
N GLN A 751 -39.38 15.50 38.80
CA GLN A 751 -38.19 16.38 38.80
C GLN A 751 -37.00 15.82 38.01
N GLN A 752 -36.93 14.49 37.86
CA GLN A 752 -35.91 13.78 37.09
C GLN A 752 -36.58 12.68 36.24
N PRO A 753 -37.23 13.06 35.12
CA PRO A 753 -37.93 12.11 34.27
C PRO A 753 -36.93 11.17 33.60
N ALA A 754 -37.44 10.10 32.98
CA ALA A 754 -36.64 9.31 32.05
C ALA A 754 -36.00 10.25 30.99
N GLN A 755 -34.80 9.92 30.52
CA GLN A 755 -34.09 10.76 29.57
C GLN A 755 -33.44 9.92 28.50
N LEU A 756 -33.72 10.22 27.24
CA LEU A 756 -33.01 9.66 26.10
C LEU A 756 -31.90 10.65 25.70
N LYS A 757 -30.66 10.27 25.97
CA LYS A 757 -29.48 11.01 25.51
C LYS A 757 -29.00 10.43 24.19
N ILE A 758 -28.81 11.28 23.19
CA ILE A 758 -28.28 10.92 21.88
C ILE A 758 -27.07 11.81 21.62
N ASP A 759 -25.92 11.18 21.41
CA ASP A 759 -24.73 11.86 20.92
C ASP A 759 -24.72 11.72 19.39
N TYR A 760 -24.43 12.81 18.69
CA TYR A 760 -24.46 12.85 17.23
C TYR A 760 -23.39 13.77 16.65
N ILE A 761 -23.08 13.56 15.38
CA ILE A 761 -22.25 14.47 14.59
C ILE A 761 -23.05 14.98 13.39
N GLU A 762 -22.71 16.18 12.93
CA GLU A 762 -23.23 16.73 11.68
C GLU A 762 -22.30 16.36 10.52
N ARG A 763 -22.72 15.38 9.71
CA ARG A 763 -22.01 14.84 8.55
C ARG A 763 -23.00 14.33 7.51
N ARG A 764 -22.81 14.73 6.25
CA ARG A 764 -23.59 14.20 5.11
C ARG A 764 -23.48 12.67 5.02
N LYS A 765 -24.63 11.99 4.98
CA LYS A 765 -24.73 10.51 4.95
C LYS A 765 -24.55 9.92 3.56
N HIS A 766 -25.01 10.63 2.54
CA HIS A 766 -25.07 10.17 1.16
C HIS A 766 -24.13 10.98 0.27
N PRO A 767 -23.41 10.33 -0.66
CA PRO A 767 -22.56 11.05 -1.61
C PRO A 767 -23.38 12.01 -2.47
N VAL A 768 -22.73 13.04 -2.98
CA VAL A 768 -23.28 13.91 -4.04
C VAL A 768 -23.64 13.11 -5.29
N ALA A 769 -24.54 13.64 -6.13
CA ALA A 769 -24.98 12.97 -7.35
C ALA A 769 -23.78 12.63 -8.26
N ALA A 770 -23.84 11.46 -8.91
CA ALA A 770 -22.84 11.08 -9.89
C ALA A 770 -22.86 12.05 -11.08
N PRO A 771 -21.71 12.28 -11.75
CA PRO A 771 -21.71 13.02 -13.01
C PRO A 771 -22.58 12.31 -14.05
N HIS A 772 -22.82 12.94 -15.20
CA HIS A 772 -23.52 12.33 -16.33
C HIS A 772 -22.91 12.81 -17.65
N ASN A 773 -23.36 12.24 -18.77
CA ASN A 773 -22.88 12.61 -20.11
C ASN A 773 -21.35 12.55 -20.27
N LEU A 774 -20.69 11.56 -19.67
CA LEU A 774 -19.25 11.35 -19.83
C LEU A 774 -18.91 11.02 -21.28
N GLN A 775 -18.03 11.81 -21.89
CA GLN A 775 -17.60 11.68 -23.27
C GLN A 775 -16.08 11.68 -23.38
N THR A 776 -15.57 11.06 -24.45
CA THR A 776 -14.15 11.08 -24.81
C THR A 776 -13.96 11.59 -26.21
N GLN A 777 -12.97 12.46 -26.41
CA GLN A 777 -12.53 12.92 -27.73
C GLN A 777 -11.00 13.01 -27.77
N VAL A 778 -10.41 12.91 -28.97
CA VAL A 778 -8.96 13.10 -29.13
C VAL A 778 -8.70 14.54 -29.55
N GLU A 779 -8.01 15.31 -28.72
CA GLU A 779 -7.56 16.68 -29.01
C GLU A 779 -6.03 16.73 -28.91
N ASN A 780 -5.34 17.26 -29.91
CA ASN A 780 -3.87 17.43 -29.91
C ASN A 780 -3.08 16.16 -29.55
N GLY A 781 -3.59 14.97 -29.92
CA GLY A 781 -2.91 13.70 -29.65
C GLY A 781 -3.07 13.17 -28.21
N VAL A 782 -3.96 13.75 -27.41
CA VAL A 782 -4.33 13.24 -26.08
C VAL A 782 -5.83 12.99 -26.00
N VAL A 783 -6.24 12.05 -25.15
CA VAL A 783 -7.67 11.79 -24.89
C VAL A 783 -8.17 12.85 -23.90
N LYS A 784 -9.15 13.64 -24.32
CA LYS A 784 -9.89 14.57 -23.48
C LYS A 784 -11.19 13.92 -23.01
N LEU A 785 -11.46 14.07 -21.72
CA LEU A 785 -12.69 13.66 -21.07
C LEU A 785 -13.49 14.89 -20.68
N THR A 786 -14.80 14.84 -20.89
CA THR A 786 -15.76 15.87 -20.47
C THR A 786 -16.99 15.22 -19.87
N TRP A 787 -17.59 15.85 -18.88
CA TRP A 787 -18.82 15.39 -18.24
C TRP A 787 -19.66 16.57 -17.78
N GLU A 788 -20.89 16.28 -17.39
CA GLU A 788 -21.84 17.22 -16.80
C GLU A 788 -22.19 16.77 -15.37
N ASN A 789 -22.73 17.69 -14.57
CA ASN A 789 -23.12 17.44 -13.19
C ASN A 789 -24.30 18.33 -12.82
N GLU A 790 -25.03 17.91 -11.78
CA GLU A 790 -26.05 18.72 -11.14
C GLU A 790 -25.41 19.73 -10.18
N GLU A 791 -26.06 20.87 -9.95
CA GLU A 791 -25.65 21.83 -8.92
C GLU A 791 -25.95 21.25 -7.53
N ASP A 792 -24.93 21.17 -6.67
CA ASP A 792 -25.04 20.75 -5.28
C ASP A 792 -24.06 21.60 -4.46
N GLU A 793 -24.52 22.16 -3.33
CA GLU A 793 -23.73 23.05 -2.49
C GLU A 793 -22.49 22.37 -1.86
N ASP A 794 -22.54 21.05 -1.69
CA ASP A 794 -21.43 20.28 -1.09
C ASP A 794 -20.52 19.64 -2.16
N LEU A 795 -20.75 19.89 -3.45
CA LEU A 795 -19.90 19.36 -4.51
C LEU A 795 -18.52 20.05 -4.46
N VAL A 796 -17.50 19.31 -4.03
CA VAL A 796 -16.11 19.79 -4.01
C VAL A 796 -15.43 19.59 -5.36
N GLY A 797 -15.74 18.49 -6.05
CA GLY A 797 -15.26 18.28 -7.41
C GLY A 797 -15.33 16.82 -7.86
N PHE A 798 -14.44 16.49 -8.79
CA PHE A 798 -14.41 15.21 -9.49
C PHE A 798 -13.05 14.53 -9.38
N PHE A 799 -13.08 13.20 -9.37
CA PHE A 799 -11.92 12.34 -9.40
C PHE A 799 -11.98 11.46 -10.64
N VAL A 800 -10.92 11.48 -11.45
CA VAL A 800 -10.89 10.75 -12.73
C VAL A 800 -9.80 9.69 -12.69
N VAL A 801 -10.17 8.46 -13.03
CA VAL A 801 -9.30 7.28 -13.00
C VAL A 801 -9.30 6.58 -14.35
N ARG A 802 -8.14 6.07 -14.75
CA ARG A 802 -7.94 5.25 -15.94
C ARG A 802 -7.52 3.83 -15.55
N ASN A 803 -8.13 2.83 -16.16
CA ASN A 803 -7.72 1.43 -16.03
C ASN A 803 -7.77 0.74 -17.40
N ARG A 804 -6.76 -0.07 -17.72
CA ARG A 804 -6.63 -0.75 -19.02
C ARG A 804 -7.40 -2.06 -19.11
N PHE A 805 -7.66 -2.69 -17.98
CA PHE A 805 -8.04 -4.10 -17.94
C PHE A 805 -9.51 -4.29 -17.60
N HIS A 806 -10.12 -3.37 -16.84
CA HIS A 806 -11.52 -3.41 -16.48
C HIS A 806 -12.06 -2.01 -16.15
N PRO A 807 -13.39 -1.83 -16.12
CA PRO A 807 -14.04 -0.64 -15.57
C PRO A 807 -13.54 -0.34 -14.14
N PRO A 808 -13.03 0.87 -13.84
CA PRO A 808 -12.74 1.26 -12.47
C PRO A 808 -14.02 1.29 -11.62
N ARG A 809 -14.00 0.61 -10.48
CA ARG A 809 -15.14 0.60 -9.53
C ARG A 809 -14.88 1.42 -8.27
N SER A 810 -13.67 1.94 -8.13
CA SER A 810 -13.23 2.79 -7.02
C SER A 810 -12.33 3.90 -7.55
N PRO A 811 -12.27 5.08 -6.89
CA PRO A 811 -11.31 6.14 -7.23
C PRO A 811 -9.84 5.69 -7.15
N PHE A 812 -9.57 4.57 -6.49
CA PHE A 812 -8.22 4.02 -6.31
C PHE A 812 -7.92 2.86 -7.26
N ASP A 813 -8.90 2.45 -8.07
CA ASP A 813 -8.84 1.31 -8.97
C ASP A 813 -8.28 1.68 -10.34
N GLY A 814 -7.00 2.07 -10.35
CA GLY A 814 -6.27 2.42 -11.57
C GLY A 814 -5.28 3.56 -11.38
N VAL A 815 -5.06 4.31 -12.46
CA VAL A 815 -4.18 5.48 -12.48
C VAL A 815 -5.02 6.75 -12.37
N LYS A 816 -4.79 7.54 -11.31
CA LYS A 816 -5.40 8.87 -11.15
C LYS A 816 -4.93 9.79 -12.28
N LEU A 817 -5.89 10.40 -12.97
CA LEU A 817 -5.64 11.44 -13.97
C LEU A 817 -5.92 12.84 -13.43
N TYR A 818 -7.00 12.98 -12.66
CA TYR A 818 -7.49 14.27 -12.20
C TYR A 818 -8.13 14.19 -10.83
N GLY A 819 -8.13 15.33 -10.13
CA GLY A 819 -8.79 15.53 -8.85
C GLY A 819 -8.95 17.03 -8.61
N GLY A 820 -10.15 17.56 -8.81
CA GLY A 820 -10.43 19.00 -8.75
C GLY A 820 -11.85 19.35 -9.23
N PRO A 821 -12.23 20.64 -9.29
CA PRO A 821 -13.59 21.08 -9.55
C PRO A 821 -13.98 21.15 -11.03
N ASP A 822 -13.02 21.05 -11.96
CA ASP A 822 -13.29 21.18 -13.39
C ASP A 822 -14.13 20.00 -13.89
N ASN A 823 -14.96 20.25 -14.91
CA ASN A 823 -15.79 19.24 -15.57
C ASN A 823 -15.13 18.59 -16.80
N TYR A 824 -13.81 18.71 -16.90
CA TYR A 824 -13.02 18.11 -17.97
C TYR A 824 -11.61 17.74 -17.50
N THR A 825 -10.96 16.82 -18.21
CA THR A 825 -9.53 16.58 -18.03
C THR A 825 -8.88 16.00 -19.28
N LEU A 826 -7.55 15.99 -19.31
CA LEU A 826 -6.73 15.41 -20.37
C LEU A 826 -5.92 14.22 -19.83
N ASP A 827 -5.95 13.09 -20.52
CA ASP A 827 -5.08 11.94 -20.26
C ASP A 827 -3.65 12.21 -20.77
N ASN A 828 -2.96 13.16 -20.13
CA ASN A 828 -1.59 13.57 -20.48
C ASN A 828 -0.54 12.49 -20.19
N PHE A 829 -0.94 11.41 -19.53
CA PHE A 829 -0.08 10.28 -19.17
C PHE A 829 -0.45 9.00 -19.94
N GLY A 830 -1.36 9.05 -20.90
CA GLY A 830 -1.81 7.89 -21.67
C GLY A 830 -1.51 8.06 -23.15
N THR A 831 -1.53 6.96 -23.91
CA THR A 831 -1.55 7.04 -25.37
C THR A 831 -3.00 6.98 -25.87
N PRO A 832 -3.38 7.78 -26.89
CA PRO A 832 -4.69 7.68 -27.51
C PRO A 832 -4.88 6.41 -28.35
N ASP A 833 -3.83 5.63 -28.60
CA ASP A 833 -3.87 4.49 -29.53
C ASP A 833 -4.28 3.18 -28.86
N ILE A 834 -4.35 3.16 -27.52
CA ILE A 834 -4.60 1.96 -26.73
C ILE A 834 -5.98 2.01 -26.08
N ALA A 835 -6.72 0.91 -26.20
CA ALA A 835 -8.02 0.73 -25.55
C ALA A 835 -7.90 0.72 -24.02
N LYS A 836 -8.90 1.31 -23.36
CA LYS A 836 -8.95 1.46 -21.89
C LYS A 836 -10.31 1.95 -21.40
N TYR A 837 -10.50 1.92 -20.08
CA TYR A 837 -11.65 2.44 -19.38
C TYR A 837 -11.28 3.71 -18.61
N TYR A 838 -12.21 4.66 -18.59
CA TYR A 838 -12.15 5.83 -17.73
C TYR A 838 -13.37 5.86 -16.83
N ALA A 839 -13.19 6.24 -15.57
CA ALA A 839 -14.28 6.48 -14.64
C ALA A 839 -14.16 7.86 -14.00
N VAL A 840 -15.30 8.53 -13.82
CA VAL A 840 -15.43 9.80 -13.10
C VAL A 840 -16.30 9.60 -11.87
N PHE A 841 -15.83 10.11 -10.73
CA PHE A 841 -16.51 10.12 -9.45
C PHE A 841 -16.66 11.57 -9.00
N SER A 842 -17.83 12.01 -8.60
CA SER A 842 -18.00 13.25 -7.82
C SER A 842 -17.70 12.97 -6.35
N TYR A 843 -17.24 13.99 -5.60
CA TYR A 843 -16.98 13.88 -4.17
C TYR A 843 -17.30 15.18 -3.41
N ASP A 844 -17.67 15.02 -2.14
CA ASP A 844 -17.92 16.10 -1.19
C ASP A 844 -16.72 16.35 -0.25
N ASP A 845 -16.90 17.19 0.77
CA ASP A 845 -15.83 17.54 1.73
C ASP A 845 -15.42 16.40 2.68
N VAL A 846 -16.19 15.32 2.73
CA VAL A 846 -15.94 14.12 3.54
C VAL A 846 -15.52 12.93 2.66
N PRO A 847 -14.74 13.23 1.61
CA PRO A 847 -14.66 12.53 0.33
C PRO A 847 -15.60 11.32 0.15
N ASN A 848 -16.91 11.54 0.25
CA ASN A 848 -17.90 10.56 -0.14
C ASN A 848 -17.96 10.53 -1.66
N TYR A 849 -17.35 9.51 -2.26
CA TYR A 849 -17.39 9.34 -3.71
C TYR A 849 -18.74 8.77 -4.16
N SER A 850 -19.29 9.34 -5.23
CA SER A 850 -20.48 8.79 -5.90
C SER A 850 -20.18 7.46 -6.61
N GLN A 851 -21.22 6.85 -7.19
CA GLN A 851 -21.00 5.72 -8.09
C GLN A 851 -20.24 6.17 -9.35
N PRO A 852 -19.37 5.33 -9.92
CA PRO A 852 -18.61 5.69 -11.10
C PRO A 852 -19.50 5.82 -12.33
N VAL A 853 -19.31 6.90 -13.09
CA VAL A 853 -19.68 6.91 -14.51
C VAL A 853 -18.48 6.45 -15.31
N THR A 854 -18.65 5.36 -16.06
CA THR A 854 -17.55 4.73 -16.79
C THR A 854 -17.79 4.79 -18.29
N ILE A 855 -16.71 5.03 -19.06
CA ILE A 855 -16.71 4.93 -20.52
C ILE A 855 -15.57 4.04 -20.99
N TYR A 856 -15.86 3.18 -21.97
CA TYR A 856 -14.84 2.41 -22.69
C TYR A 856 -14.36 3.22 -23.89
N TYR A 857 -13.06 3.49 -23.93
CA TYR A 857 -12.39 4.10 -25.07
C TYR A 857 -11.69 3.01 -25.88
N PRO A 858 -12.08 2.76 -27.14
CA PRO A 858 -11.57 1.65 -27.94
C PRO A 858 -10.15 1.86 -28.48
N GLY A 859 -9.52 3.02 -28.24
CA GLY A 859 -8.31 3.43 -28.93
C GLY A 859 -8.62 4.18 -30.23
N LYS A 860 -7.67 4.98 -30.70
CA LYS A 860 -7.75 5.64 -32.01
C LYS A 860 -7.60 4.56 -33.09
N THR A 861 -8.68 4.24 -33.81
CA THR A 861 -8.57 3.46 -35.05
C THR A 861 -7.73 4.24 -36.04
N GLU A 862 -6.63 3.65 -36.53
CA GLU A 862 -5.93 4.16 -37.71
C GLU A 862 -6.96 4.31 -38.84
N ARG A 863 -7.07 5.51 -39.40
CA ARG A 863 -7.77 5.76 -40.66
C ARG A 863 -6.78 5.65 -41.81
#